data_AF-A0A3A9C0W2-F1
#
_entry.id   AF-A0A3A9C0W2-F1
#
_cell.length_a   1.000
_cell.length_b   1.000
_cell.length_c   1.000
_cell.angle_alpha   90.00
_cell.angle_beta   90.00
_cell.angle_gamma   90.00
#
_symmetry.space_group_name_H-M   'P 1'
#
loop_
_entity.id
_entity.type
_entity.pdbx_description
1 polymer ?
#
loop_
_entity_poly.entity_id
_entity_poly.type
_entity_poly.pdbx_seq_one_letter_code
_entity_poly.pdbx_strand_id
1 'polypeptide(L)'
;MLREMRTRDAILKQFDGRNRSRKQDNRGSAIIMVIIVMAFVGVLASVVMWMSMANYMMKATDRIAKDNFYSSETVLEQILVGLQGDASVAMTDSFSAVVQQYAELSAENRQNLFYTLYLNALKTRLQGADDKHYDMERLAGYVDERFFDRGYVNKTDFLNSSVHEMKVYKDHLVLEDITVEFYDPETGYTSIITTDYCLDVPKIDFTQSAAMPDIFEFSLVANHTLRMNPSITAQVRGNIYGGEYGIGVAQGAALRITDSKLVITDSAVSLNGIGTGSNGASLTIAQKGDHTQLWADSVVVSGGNAELWGKSYLADDLVIEERGGNVKLGGDYYGYGISESDADKSSAILINSRNSALDLSELDRILIGGRAYVGTGRIPTNGISVPSSVSANDHVPMGESISVKGSQIAYLVPSNCIGVLKVNDGSVRTLIGKNPMTGAEYTRMLAYQQQYAGGAEGIFEEVALDRSSSTIGTNLNYYDAGYKKVFVPSNGDTLVYYYLELSKEKAVQFFRDYYGMPYNKERLDHYFDFYVNRILTKPEAEDYMRIQIDGNWIVDEMLAGGEKSYRLNSPQVPSDNKMSESASQYAAMFAGYTTKLLPDYDRMSEEEKSKSVFENLILRDKLVNYTGIGGNRRFDHADSDLNAVLSDRDVTYPGGLTDNHTRLIVTTKDVVVNGDFEGLIIAQGTITVADSVTIKPNRDDLARVLQYMDASDNTIKPIGFFVDGSNYVLNGTSVSINSTEYLGGSVEMSELVRYQNWEKK
;
A
#
# COMPACT_ATOMS: atom_id res chain seq x y z
N MET A 1 129.36 -70.47 -19.11
CA MET A 1 129.91 -69.16 -19.55
C MET A 1 129.62 -68.15 -18.45
N LEU A 2 130.33 -68.14 -17.32
CA LEU A 2 131.72 -67.68 -17.15
C LEU A 2 131.95 -66.34 -17.84
N ARG A 3 131.60 -65.23 -17.19
CA ARG A 3 132.49 -64.38 -16.39
C ARG A 3 131.80 -63.05 -16.11
N GLU A 4 132.09 -62.51 -14.93
CA GLU A 4 132.16 -61.06 -14.67
C GLU A 4 130.81 -60.32 -14.65
N MET A 5 130.36 -59.71 -13.56
CA MET A 5 131.04 -59.02 -12.46
C MET A 5 130.04 -59.03 -11.29
N ARG A 6 130.24 -59.82 -10.23
CA ARG A 6 130.93 -59.40 -8.99
C ARG A 6 130.99 -57.87 -8.80
N THR A 7 130.65 -57.44 -7.59
CA THR A 7 130.75 -56.09 -7.04
C THR A 7 129.72 -55.06 -7.52
N ARG A 8 128.44 -55.28 -7.15
CA ARG A 8 127.57 -54.15 -6.78
C ARG A 8 126.48 -54.45 -5.74
N ASP A 9 126.28 -55.71 -5.36
CA ASP A 9 125.35 -56.10 -4.28
C ASP A 9 125.96 -56.16 -2.87
N ALA A 10 127.17 -55.63 -2.68
CA ALA A 10 127.86 -55.61 -1.38
C ALA A 10 127.74 -54.27 -0.63
N ILE A 11 127.07 -53.25 -1.17
CA ILE A 11 126.93 -51.93 -0.50
C ILE A 11 125.48 -51.63 -0.03
N LEU A 12 124.46 -52.37 -0.49
CA LEU A 12 123.08 -52.23 0.02
C LEU A 12 122.72 -53.22 1.15
N LYS A 13 123.72 -53.87 1.74
CA LYS A 13 123.58 -54.75 2.91
C LYS A 13 123.97 -54.11 4.25
N GLN A 14 124.16 -52.78 4.27
CA GLN A 14 124.50 -52.03 5.49
C GLN A 14 123.51 -50.90 5.83
N PHE A 15 122.31 -50.95 5.26
CA PHE A 15 121.13 -50.25 5.80
C PHE A 15 120.16 -51.25 6.48
N ASP A 16 120.73 -52.29 7.09
CA ASP A 16 120.13 -52.96 8.23
C ASP A 16 120.49 -52.10 9.45
N GLY A 17 119.59 -51.22 9.88
CA GLY A 17 119.95 -50.32 10.99
C GLY A 17 118.94 -49.30 11.44
N ARG A 18 117.63 -49.52 11.26
CA ARG A 18 116.55 -48.99 12.10
C ARG A 18 115.21 -49.41 11.50
N ASN A 19 114.30 -49.89 12.34
CA ASN A 19 112.94 -50.34 12.04
C ASN A 19 112.76 -51.80 11.59
N ARG A 20 113.38 -52.72 12.33
CA ARG A 20 112.66 -53.95 12.73
C ARG A 20 111.71 -53.61 13.86
N SER A 21 110.41 -53.58 13.56
CA SER A 21 109.36 -53.85 14.55
C SER A 21 108.05 -54.20 13.84
N ARG A 22 107.73 -55.49 13.88
CA ARG A 22 106.37 -56.05 13.96
C ARG A 22 105.42 -55.79 12.77
N LYS A 23 105.38 -56.74 11.84
CA LYS A 23 104.11 -57.17 11.24
C LYS A 23 103.24 -57.71 12.39
N GLN A 24 102.37 -56.85 12.95
CA GLN A 24 101.32 -57.26 13.87
C GLN A 24 100.20 -57.95 13.08
N ASP A 25 99.73 -59.03 13.68
CA ASP A 25 98.60 -59.84 13.24
C ASP A 25 97.30 -59.02 13.35
N ASN A 26 96.73 -58.61 12.22
CA ASN A 26 95.58 -57.68 12.13
C ASN A 26 94.20 -58.35 12.40
N ARG A 27 94.16 -59.51 13.07
CA ARG A 27 92.88 -60.17 13.39
C ARG A 27 92.16 -59.55 14.60
N GLY A 28 92.87 -58.80 15.46
CA GLY A 28 92.27 -58.04 16.57
C GLY A 28 91.76 -56.64 16.19
N SER A 29 92.41 -55.95 15.25
CA SER A 29 92.00 -54.59 14.84
C SER A 29 90.73 -54.59 13.98
N ALA A 30 90.47 -55.65 13.22
CA ALA A 30 89.23 -55.81 12.46
C ALA A 30 87.99 -55.92 13.38
N ILE A 31 88.07 -56.67 14.47
CA ILE A 31 86.95 -56.80 15.45
C ILE A 31 86.71 -55.48 16.19
N ILE A 32 87.78 -54.80 16.62
CA ILE A 32 87.67 -53.48 17.29
C ILE A 32 87.10 -52.43 16.33
N MET A 33 87.51 -52.43 15.06
CA MET A 33 86.96 -51.53 14.04
C MET A 33 85.47 -51.79 13.79
N VAL A 34 85.04 -53.06 13.73
CA VAL A 34 83.62 -53.43 13.59
C VAL A 34 82.80 -52.97 14.82
N ILE A 35 83.32 -53.11 16.03
CA ILE A 35 82.65 -52.63 17.25
C ILE A 35 82.54 -51.10 17.25
N ILE A 36 83.60 -50.38 16.87
CA ILE A 36 83.57 -48.91 16.78
C ILE A 36 82.57 -48.45 15.71
N VAL A 37 82.54 -49.11 14.54
CA VAL A 37 81.58 -48.80 13.48
C VAL A 37 80.15 -49.10 13.92
N MET A 38 79.90 -50.23 14.60
CA MET A 38 78.58 -50.54 15.16
C MET A 38 78.15 -49.56 16.25
N ALA A 39 79.07 -49.13 17.12
CA ALA A 39 78.81 -48.10 18.12
C ALA A 39 78.51 -46.75 17.45
N PHE A 40 79.24 -46.39 16.39
CA PHE A 40 79.00 -45.16 15.63
C PHE A 40 77.63 -45.19 14.93
N VAL A 41 77.28 -46.31 14.30
CA VAL A 41 75.95 -46.53 13.69
C VAL A 41 74.85 -46.50 14.75
N GLY A 42 75.08 -47.07 15.94
CA GLY A 42 74.14 -47.02 17.06
C GLY A 42 73.89 -45.60 17.58
N VAL A 43 74.95 -44.79 17.71
CA VAL A 43 74.84 -43.37 18.06
C VAL A 43 74.11 -42.59 16.95
N LEU A 44 74.44 -42.83 15.69
CA LEU A 44 73.82 -42.16 14.54
C LEU A 44 72.33 -42.52 14.43
N ALA A 45 71.97 -43.79 14.60
CA ALA A 45 70.59 -44.25 14.66
C ALA A 45 69.81 -43.62 15.83
N SER A 46 70.44 -43.49 17.00
CA SER A 46 69.84 -42.84 18.17
C SER A 46 69.61 -41.34 17.94
N VAL A 47 70.55 -40.65 17.30
CA VAL A 47 70.41 -39.22 16.92
C VAL A 47 69.28 -39.02 15.90
N VAL A 48 69.17 -39.89 14.90
CA VAL A 48 68.08 -39.83 13.89
C VAL A 48 66.73 -40.13 14.53
N MET A 49 66.64 -41.12 15.42
CA MET A 49 65.42 -41.40 16.19
C MET A 49 65.05 -40.22 17.09
N TRP A 50 66.02 -39.61 17.79
CA TRP A 50 65.77 -38.45 18.63
C TRP A 50 65.32 -37.23 17.81
N MET A 51 65.92 -36.98 16.64
CA MET A 51 65.51 -35.90 15.73
C MET A 51 64.11 -36.15 15.14
N SER A 52 63.77 -37.40 14.86
CA SER A 52 62.42 -37.80 14.44
C SER A 52 61.39 -37.66 15.56
N MET A 53 61.75 -38.02 16.80
CA MET A 53 60.90 -37.85 17.97
C MET A 53 60.72 -36.38 18.35
N ALA A 54 61.78 -35.56 18.26
CA ALA A 54 61.72 -34.12 18.46
C ALA A 54 60.84 -33.45 17.40
N ASN A 55 60.95 -33.83 16.12
CA ASN A 55 60.08 -33.34 15.05
C ASN A 55 58.62 -33.80 15.23
N TYR A 56 58.40 -35.04 15.71
CA TYR A 56 57.06 -35.54 16.03
C TYR A 56 56.44 -34.74 17.18
N MET A 57 57.19 -34.52 18.26
CA MET A 57 56.74 -33.71 19.40
C MET A 57 56.47 -32.26 18.99
N MET A 58 57.34 -31.64 18.18
CA MET A 58 57.10 -30.30 17.65
C MET A 58 55.82 -30.23 16.80
N LYS A 59 55.55 -31.22 15.95
CA LYS A 59 54.31 -31.28 15.15
C LYS A 59 53.07 -31.58 15.99
N ALA A 60 53.20 -32.41 17.03
CA ALA A 60 52.11 -32.68 17.96
C ALA A 60 51.77 -31.43 18.78
N THR A 61 52.76 -30.73 19.30
CA THR A 61 52.58 -29.44 20.01
C THR A 61 52.04 -28.35 19.08
N ASP A 62 52.52 -28.25 17.84
CA ASP A 62 51.98 -27.30 16.84
C ASP A 62 50.51 -27.59 16.50
N ARG A 63 50.13 -28.87 16.43
CA ARG A 63 48.73 -29.27 16.23
C ARG A 63 47.86 -28.92 17.44
N ILE A 64 48.29 -29.27 18.65
CA ILE A 64 47.56 -28.96 19.89
C ILE A 64 47.41 -27.45 20.06
N ALA A 65 48.46 -26.67 19.81
CA ALA A 65 48.40 -25.22 19.86
C ALA A 65 47.36 -24.66 18.87
N LYS A 66 47.35 -25.15 17.63
CA LYS A 66 46.35 -24.74 16.62
C LYS A 66 44.93 -25.12 17.03
N ASP A 67 44.71 -26.34 17.51
CA ASP A 67 43.41 -26.83 17.94
C ASP A 67 42.87 -26.01 19.13
N ASN A 68 43.74 -25.60 20.06
CA ASN A 68 43.38 -24.71 21.18
C ASN A 68 43.05 -23.28 20.70
N PHE A 69 43.81 -22.73 19.75
CA PHE A 69 43.50 -21.41 19.17
C PHE A 69 42.18 -21.41 18.39
N TYR A 70 41.85 -22.49 17.66
CA TYR A 70 40.54 -22.60 17.01
C TYR A 70 39.39 -22.68 18.01
N SER A 71 39.64 -23.31 19.16
CA SER A 71 38.66 -23.43 20.23
C SER A 71 38.44 -22.09 20.96
N SER A 72 39.49 -21.30 21.19
CA SER A 72 39.36 -19.95 21.75
C SER A 72 38.76 -18.96 20.74
N GLU A 73 39.04 -19.11 19.45
CA GLU A 73 38.35 -18.38 18.37
C GLU A 73 36.83 -18.67 18.38
N THR A 74 36.42 -19.92 18.64
CA THR A 74 35.00 -20.29 18.74
C THR A 74 34.27 -19.50 19.85
N VAL A 75 34.93 -19.28 20.99
CA VAL A 75 34.36 -18.50 22.11
C VAL A 75 34.19 -17.03 21.70
N LEU A 76 35.16 -16.46 20.99
CA LEU A 76 35.07 -15.09 20.46
C LEU A 76 34.01 -14.96 19.35
N GLU A 77 33.83 -15.97 18.53
CA GLU A 77 32.76 -16.02 17.52
C GLU A 77 31.38 -16.08 18.16
N GLN A 78 31.21 -16.79 19.27
CA GLN A 78 29.94 -16.80 20.01
C GLN A 78 29.60 -15.42 20.59
N ILE A 79 30.60 -14.73 21.14
CA ILE A 79 30.47 -13.34 21.59
C ILE A 79 30.13 -12.42 20.41
N LEU A 80 30.79 -12.59 19.26
CA LEU A 80 30.51 -11.83 18.04
C LEU A 80 29.04 -11.97 17.62
N VAL A 81 28.52 -13.20 17.62
CA VAL A 81 27.13 -13.51 17.26
C VAL A 81 26.15 -12.89 18.28
N GLY A 82 26.47 -12.94 19.57
CA GLY A 82 25.68 -12.27 20.61
C GLY A 82 25.61 -10.75 20.43
N LEU A 83 26.75 -10.12 20.13
CA LEU A 83 26.83 -8.67 19.85
C LEU A 83 26.10 -8.27 18.56
N GLN A 84 26.15 -9.11 17.52
CA GLN A 84 25.32 -8.92 16.31
C GLN A 84 23.82 -8.97 16.64
N GLY A 85 23.42 -9.85 17.56
CA GLY A 85 22.05 -9.89 18.10
C GLY A 85 21.66 -8.58 18.79
N ASP A 86 22.50 -8.04 19.67
CA ASP A 86 22.24 -6.76 20.35
C ASP A 86 22.18 -5.57 19.38
N ALA A 87 23.09 -5.51 18.41
CA ALA A 87 23.09 -4.51 17.34
C ALA A 87 21.80 -4.56 16.52
N SER A 88 21.28 -5.75 16.24
CA SER A 88 20.00 -5.92 15.55
C SER A 88 18.83 -5.29 16.29
N VAL A 89 18.71 -5.57 17.59
CA VAL A 89 17.59 -5.03 18.38
C VAL A 89 17.73 -3.52 18.56
N ALA A 90 18.95 -3.03 18.79
CA ALA A 90 19.22 -1.59 18.85
C ALA A 90 18.87 -0.86 17.54
N MET A 91 19.14 -1.48 16.38
CA MET A 91 18.78 -0.96 15.05
C MET A 91 17.26 -0.84 14.89
N THR A 92 16.52 -1.82 15.40
CA THR A 92 15.06 -1.82 15.38
C THR A 92 14.46 -0.72 16.24
N ASP A 93 14.93 -0.61 17.49
CA ASP A 93 14.41 0.36 18.46
C ASP A 93 14.61 1.80 17.94
N SER A 94 15.81 2.08 17.39
CA SER A 94 16.13 3.39 16.84
C SER A 94 15.41 3.71 15.54
N PHE A 95 15.22 2.74 14.64
CA PHE A 95 14.49 2.93 13.39
C PHE A 95 13.01 3.25 13.65
N SER A 96 12.36 2.48 14.54
CA SER A 96 10.96 2.69 14.92
C SER A 96 10.71 4.10 15.46
N ALA A 97 11.60 4.59 16.32
CA ALA A 97 11.52 5.94 16.88
C ALA A 97 11.70 7.06 15.83
N VAL A 98 12.52 6.85 14.80
CA VAL A 98 12.68 7.82 13.70
C VAL A 98 11.46 7.82 12.78
N VAL A 99 10.86 6.66 12.51
CA VAL A 99 9.64 6.56 11.69
C VAL A 99 8.44 7.25 12.34
N GLN A 100 8.33 7.20 13.67
CA GLN A 100 7.27 7.91 14.39
C GLN A 100 7.32 9.43 14.20
N GLN A 101 8.50 10.00 13.97
CA GLN A 101 8.73 11.44 13.76
C GLN A 101 9.04 11.77 12.29
N TYR A 102 8.76 10.84 11.37
CA TYR A 102 9.21 10.91 9.98
C TYR A 102 8.68 12.15 9.25
N ALA A 103 7.41 12.51 9.47
CA ALA A 103 6.75 13.63 8.80
C ALA A 103 7.29 15.02 9.21
N GLU A 104 8.01 15.13 10.34
CA GLU A 104 8.35 16.43 10.95
C GLU A 104 9.80 16.89 10.69
N LEU A 105 10.68 16.00 10.22
CA LEU A 105 12.13 16.24 10.12
C LEU A 105 12.66 16.15 8.68
N SER A 106 13.73 16.88 8.36
CA SER A 106 14.44 16.74 7.07
C SER A 106 15.25 15.45 6.99
N ALA A 107 15.60 14.98 5.79
CA ALA A 107 16.36 13.74 5.58
C ALA A 107 17.70 13.70 6.36
N GLU A 108 18.41 14.84 6.42
CA GLU A 108 19.67 14.96 7.18
C GLU A 108 19.44 14.87 8.70
N ASN A 109 18.36 15.47 9.20
CA ASN A 109 18.01 15.41 10.62
C ASN A 109 17.51 14.01 11.04
N ARG A 110 16.82 13.29 10.14
CA ARG A 110 16.40 11.89 10.36
C ARG A 110 17.61 10.96 10.50
N GLN A 111 18.63 11.12 9.65
CA GLN A 111 19.86 10.34 9.74
C GLN A 111 20.60 10.59 11.06
N ASN A 112 20.75 11.86 11.46
CA ASN A 112 21.42 12.22 12.70
C ASN A 112 20.66 11.74 13.95
N LEU A 113 19.32 11.76 13.90
CA LEU A 113 18.46 11.23 14.96
C LEU A 113 18.61 9.70 15.07
N PHE A 114 18.60 8.99 13.94
CA PHE A 114 18.83 7.55 13.88
C PHE A 114 20.17 7.16 14.52
N TYR A 115 21.26 7.84 14.16
CA TYR A 115 22.60 7.59 14.72
C TYR A 115 22.62 7.74 16.24
N THR A 116 22.00 8.81 16.74
CA THR A 116 21.95 9.09 18.18
C THR A 116 21.15 8.03 18.93
N LEU A 117 19.98 7.65 18.41
CA LEU A 117 19.12 6.65 19.05
C LEU A 117 19.73 5.24 19.01
N TYR A 118 20.38 4.87 17.90
CA TYR A 118 21.02 3.57 17.75
C TYR A 118 22.19 3.38 18.73
N LEU A 119 23.10 4.36 18.80
CA LEU A 119 24.23 4.31 19.73
C LEU A 119 23.79 4.32 21.19
N ASN A 120 22.74 5.09 21.52
CA ASN A 120 22.17 5.08 22.86
C ASN A 120 21.51 3.73 23.22
N ALA A 121 20.81 3.11 22.27
CA ALA A 121 20.21 1.79 22.46
C ALA A 121 21.27 0.71 22.68
N LEU A 122 22.34 0.71 21.87
CA LEU A 122 23.51 -0.16 22.06
C LEU A 122 24.18 0.06 23.42
N LYS A 123 24.46 1.32 23.77
CA LYS A 123 25.04 1.69 25.07
C LYS A 123 24.19 1.18 26.23
N THR A 124 22.88 1.40 26.18
CA THR A 124 21.96 0.96 27.25
C THR A 124 21.93 -0.55 27.41
N ARG A 125 22.11 -1.30 26.32
CA ARG A 125 22.14 -2.77 26.34
C ARG A 125 23.47 -3.30 26.86
N LEU A 126 24.58 -2.70 26.47
CA LEU A 126 25.92 -3.22 26.75
C LEU A 126 26.56 -2.62 28.03
N GLN A 127 26.03 -1.53 28.58
CA GLN A 127 26.60 -0.89 29.78
C GLN A 127 26.56 -1.80 31.01
N GLY A 128 27.64 -1.78 31.78
CA GLY A 128 27.77 -2.42 33.08
C GLY A 128 27.41 -1.46 34.22
N ALA A 129 28.21 -1.49 35.30
CA ALA A 129 27.95 -0.69 36.50
C ALA A 129 28.07 0.83 36.29
N ASP A 130 28.77 1.27 35.24
CA ASP A 130 28.88 2.69 34.87
C ASP A 130 28.90 2.88 33.33
N ASP A 131 28.77 4.14 32.91
CA ASP A 131 28.69 4.55 31.50
C ASP A 131 29.94 4.26 30.66
N LYS A 132 31.06 3.90 31.29
CA LYS A 132 32.36 3.69 30.64
C LYS A 132 32.76 2.22 30.55
N HIS A 133 32.07 1.33 31.24
CA HIS A 133 32.38 -0.09 31.26
C HIS A 133 31.22 -0.90 30.70
N TYR A 134 31.51 -1.93 29.90
CA TYR A 134 30.50 -2.87 29.43
C TYR A 134 30.27 -4.03 30.40
N ASP A 135 29.12 -4.69 30.30
CA ASP A 135 28.72 -5.79 31.18
C ASP A 135 29.33 -7.13 30.73
N MET A 136 30.27 -7.64 31.53
CA MET A 136 30.92 -8.94 31.33
C MET A 136 29.99 -10.14 31.59
N GLU A 137 28.97 -10.01 32.46
CA GLU A 137 27.98 -11.09 32.66
C GLU A 137 27.12 -11.27 31.42
N ARG A 138 26.78 -10.17 30.75
CA ARG A 138 26.05 -10.21 29.48
C ARG A 138 26.85 -10.91 28.38
N LEU A 139 28.13 -10.60 28.24
CA LEU A 139 29.03 -11.27 27.29
C LEU A 139 29.22 -12.75 27.63
N ALA A 140 29.32 -13.11 28.92
CA ALA A 140 29.38 -14.49 29.37
C ALA A 140 28.10 -15.27 29.01
N GLY A 141 26.95 -14.59 28.96
CA GLY A 141 25.68 -15.16 28.53
C GLY A 141 25.60 -15.52 27.04
N TYR A 142 26.54 -15.02 26.21
CA TYR A 142 26.62 -15.37 24.79
C TYR A 142 27.44 -16.63 24.53
N VAL A 143 28.24 -17.07 25.50
CA VAL A 143 29.10 -18.24 25.39
C VAL A 143 28.37 -19.48 25.92
N ASP A 144 28.44 -20.60 25.20
CA ASP A 144 27.83 -21.87 25.61
C ASP A 144 28.37 -22.31 26.99
N GLU A 145 27.46 -22.58 27.94
CA GLU A 145 27.80 -22.97 29.32
C GLU A 145 28.76 -24.16 29.39
N ARG A 146 28.79 -25.02 28.37
CA ARG A 146 29.71 -26.15 28.25
C ARG A 146 31.19 -25.75 28.29
N PHE A 147 31.55 -24.54 27.85
CA PHE A 147 32.92 -24.04 27.94
C PHE A 147 33.32 -23.71 29.39
N PHE A 148 32.37 -23.25 30.20
CA PHE A 148 32.59 -22.98 31.62
C PHE A 148 32.50 -24.25 32.47
N ASP A 149 31.50 -25.11 32.26
CA ASP A 149 31.25 -26.33 33.04
C ASP A 149 32.39 -27.36 32.93
N ARG A 150 33.01 -27.44 31.75
CA ARG A 150 34.14 -28.35 31.50
C ARG A 150 35.48 -27.76 31.90
N GLY A 151 35.51 -26.53 32.40
CA GLY A 151 36.74 -25.85 32.81
C GLY A 151 37.65 -25.43 31.65
N TYR A 152 37.11 -25.36 30.43
CA TYR A 152 37.86 -24.87 29.27
C TYR A 152 38.09 -23.35 29.35
N VAL A 153 37.14 -22.62 29.92
CA VAL A 153 37.28 -21.19 30.24
C VAL A 153 36.94 -21.00 31.72
N ASN A 154 37.81 -20.35 32.49
CA ASN A 154 37.49 -20.02 33.86
C ASN A 154 36.52 -18.84 33.91
N LYS A 155 35.26 -19.12 34.28
CA LYS A 155 34.20 -18.09 34.39
C LYS A 155 34.57 -16.94 35.33
N THR A 156 35.31 -17.21 36.40
CA THR A 156 35.73 -16.18 37.36
C THR A 156 36.77 -15.24 36.75
N ASP A 157 37.73 -15.79 35.99
CA ASP A 157 38.79 -15.00 35.38
C ASP A 157 38.26 -14.22 34.16
N PHE A 158 37.33 -14.82 33.40
CA PHE A 158 36.61 -14.16 32.31
C PHE A 158 35.81 -12.94 32.80
N LEU A 159 35.06 -13.08 33.89
CA LEU A 159 34.27 -11.98 34.48
C LEU A 159 35.13 -10.89 35.14
N ASN A 160 36.35 -11.22 35.56
CA ASN A 160 37.29 -10.29 36.22
C ASN A 160 38.45 -9.87 35.31
N SER A 161 38.30 -10.03 33.98
CA SER A 161 39.29 -9.56 33.01
C SER A 161 39.60 -8.07 33.21
N SER A 162 40.82 -7.65 32.85
CA SER A 162 41.36 -6.28 33.01
C SER A 162 40.40 -5.17 32.54
N VAL A 163 40.66 -3.93 32.98
CA VAL A 163 39.85 -2.71 32.73
C VAL A 163 39.12 -2.74 31.38
N HIS A 164 37.81 -3.00 31.44
CA HIS A 164 36.99 -3.25 30.26
C HIS A 164 36.22 -1.98 29.85
N GLU A 165 36.83 -1.16 29.00
CA GLU A 165 36.25 0.12 28.58
C GLU A 165 35.34 -0.02 27.35
N MET A 166 34.23 0.71 27.39
CA MET A 166 33.34 0.96 26.25
C MET A 166 33.51 2.41 25.79
N LYS A 167 33.87 2.60 24.53
CA LYS A 167 34.02 3.93 23.92
C LYS A 167 32.98 4.16 22.84
N VAL A 168 32.23 5.26 22.96
CA VAL A 168 31.20 5.65 21.99
C VAL A 168 31.74 6.79 21.13
N TYR A 169 31.80 6.55 19.82
CA TYR A 169 32.16 7.54 18.81
C TYR A 169 30.92 8.03 18.06
N LYS A 170 31.09 8.92 17.08
CA LYS A 170 29.97 9.49 16.32
C LYS A 170 29.28 8.46 15.42
N ASP A 171 30.02 7.46 14.95
CA ASP A 171 29.65 6.53 13.89
C ASP A 171 29.90 5.06 14.24
N HIS A 172 30.44 4.76 15.42
CA HIS A 172 30.69 3.40 15.91
C HIS A 172 30.84 3.36 17.45
N LEU A 173 30.73 2.16 18.03
CA LEU A 173 30.96 1.86 19.45
C LEU A 173 32.01 0.76 19.57
N VAL A 174 33.00 0.93 20.45
CA VAL A 174 34.10 -0.02 20.65
C VAL A 174 34.06 -0.60 22.06
N LEU A 175 34.15 -1.92 22.15
CA LEU A 175 34.42 -2.66 23.38
C LEU A 175 35.90 -3.05 23.38
N GLU A 176 36.68 -2.50 24.30
CA GLU A 176 38.13 -2.72 24.36
C GLU A 176 38.50 -3.88 25.31
N ASP A 177 39.62 -4.54 25.01
CA ASP A 177 40.33 -5.49 25.87
C ASP A 177 39.56 -6.77 26.26
N ILE A 178 38.73 -7.32 25.37
CA ILE A 178 38.08 -8.63 25.60
C ILE A 178 39.13 -9.74 25.51
N THR A 179 39.39 -10.40 26.64
CA THR A 179 40.40 -11.46 26.77
C THR A 179 39.75 -12.81 27.05
N VAL A 180 40.04 -13.81 26.23
CA VAL A 180 39.63 -15.20 26.41
C VAL A 180 40.85 -16.06 26.70
N GLU A 181 40.89 -16.65 27.89
CA GLU A 181 41.86 -17.65 28.30
C GLU A 181 41.23 -19.04 28.19
N PHE A 182 41.73 -19.85 27.24
CA PHE A 182 41.26 -21.21 26.99
C PHE A 182 42.29 -22.23 27.50
N TYR A 183 41.87 -23.10 28.41
CA TYR A 183 42.67 -24.17 28.99
C TYR A 183 42.19 -25.53 28.51
N ASP A 184 43.09 -26.34 27.95
CA ASP A 184 42.79 -27.73 27.60
C ASP A 184 43.19 -28.68 28.75
N PRO A 185 42.23 -29.30 29.48
CA PRO A 185 42.51 -30.22 30.58
C PRO A 185 43.18 -31.54 30.14
N GLU A 186 43.11 -31.91 28.86
CA GLU A 186 43.74 -33.14 28.36
C GLU A 186 45.23 -32.95 28.04
N THR A 187 45.62 -31.75 27.60
CA THR A 187 46.99 -31.46 27.18
C THR A 187 47.76 -30.53 28.13
N GLY A 188 47.06 -29.80 29.00
CA GLY A 188 47.63 -28.87 29.99
C GLY A 188 48.12 -27.55 29.41
N TYR A 189 47.73 -27.21 28.19
CA TYR A 189 48.10 -25.96 27.51
C TYR A 189 47.03 -24.88 27.68
N THR A 190 47.48 -23.63 27.78
CA THR A 190 46.64 -22.43 27.79
C THR A 190 46.90 -21.60 26.55
N SER A 191 45.85 -21.11 25.91
CA SER A 191 45.91 -20.13 24.82
C SER A 191 45.16 -18.87 25.22
N ILE A 192 45.76 -17.71 24.98
CA ILE A 192 45.15 -16.41 25.33
C ILE A 192 44.93 -15.61 24.05
N ILE A 193 43.69 -15.14 23.85
CA ILE A 193 43.37 -14.20 22.78
C ILE A 193 42.79 -12.93 23.40
N THR A 194 43.33 -11.78 23.00
CA THR A 194 42.78 -10.46 23.33
C THR A 194 42.36 -9.76 22.05
N THR A 195 41.16 -9.18 22.03
CA THR A 195 40.60 -8.44 20.89
C THR A 195 39.66 -7.35 21.35
N ASP A 196 39.52 -6.32 20.51
CA ASP A 196 38.47 -5.31 20.63
C ASP A 196 37.32 -5.64 19.65
N TYR A 197 36.09 -5.26 20.00
CA TYR A 197 34.93 -5.35 19.11
C TYR A 197 34.43 -3.96 18.73
N CYS A 198 34.35 -3.69 17.42
CA CYS A 198 33.82 -2.45 16.88
C CYS A 198 32.43 -2.69 16.28
N LEU A 199 31.43 -1.96 16.78
CA LEU A 199 30.05 -1.96 16.31
C LEU A 199 29.79 -0.68 15.50
N ASP A 200 29.77 -0.80 14.18
CA ASP A 200 29.53 0.29 13.24
C ASP A 200 28.03 0.63 13.14
N VAL A 201 27.73 1.90 12.84
CA VAL A 201 26.34 2.36 12.63
C VAL A 201 25.88 2.06 11.20
N PRO A 202 24.72 1.43 10.99
CA PRO A 202 24.24 1.09 9.66
C PRO A 202 23.86 2.32 8.84
N LYS A 203 24.21 2.30 7.55
CA LYS A 203 23.81 3.31 6.58
C LYS A 203 22.40 2.99 6.07
N ILE A 204 21.41 3.63 6.69
CA ILE A 204 20.01 3.57 6.24
C ILE A 204 19.72 4.73 5.29
N ASP A 205 19.05 4.46 4.18
CA ASP A 205 18.58 5.49 3.25
C ASP A 205 17.11 5.85 3.53
N PHE A 206 16.90 6.96 4.24
CA PHE A 206 15.56 7.50 4.51
C PHE A 206 14.97 8.33 3.35
N THR A 207 15.50 8.22 2.12
CA THR A 207 14.96 8.95 0.96
C THR A 207 13.83 8.21 0.24
N GLN A 208 13.63 6.90 0.49
CA GLN A 208 12.71 6.05 -0.29
C GLN A 208 11.34 5.75 0.35
N SER A 209 11.11 6.04 1.64
CA SER A 209 9.82 5.71 2.30
C SER A 209 8.61 6.50 1.75
N ALA A 210 8.81 7.49 0.88
CA ALA A 210 7.72 8.23 0.24
C ALA A 210 7.10 7.52 -0.98
N ALA A 211 7.68 6.40 -1.44
CA ALA A 211 7.26 5.69 -2.65
C ALA A 211 6.51 4.36 -2.40
N MET A 212 6.26 4.01 -1.13
CA MET A 212 5.60 2.76 -0.71
C MET A 212 4.36 3.03 0.15
N PRO A 213 3.21 2.39 -0.13
CA PRO A 213 2.01 2.51 0.69
C PRO A 213 2.19 1.87 2.07
N ASP A 214 1.50 2.38 3.08
CA ASP A 214 1.53 1.81 4.42
C ASP A 214 0.52 0.65 4.54
N ILE A 215 0.93 -0.54 4.11
CA ILE A 215 0.09 -1.75 4.12
C ILE A 215 -0.34 -2.19 5.53
N PHE A 216 0.34 -1.73 6.59
CA PHE A 216 0.06 -2.17 7.97
C PHE A 216 -1.20 -1.54 8.55
N GLU A 217 -1.64 -0.42 7.98
CA GLU A 217 -2.89 0.25 8.34
C GLU A 217 -4.07 -0.30 7.55
N PHE A 218 -3.85 -1.10 6.50
CA PHE A 218 -4.92 -1.70 5.69
C PHE A 218 -5.42 -3.00 6.32
N SER A 219 -6.74 -3.18 6.25
CA SER A 219 -7.39 -4.46 6.57
C SER A 219 -7.77 -5.23 5.31
N LEU A 220 -8.23 -4.52 4.28
CA LEU A 220 -8.80 -5.09 3.07
C LEU A 220 -8.28 -4.37 1.84
N VAL A 221 -7.74 -5.13 0.89
CA VAL A 221 -7.33 -4.67 -0.43
C VAL A 221 -7.96 -5.61 -1.46
N ALA A 222 -9.12 -5.23 -2.00
CA ALA A 222 -9.80 -5.96 -3.06
C ALA A 222 -9.53 -5.24 -4.38
N ASN A 223 -8.86 -5.89 -5.34
CA ASN A 223 -8.57 -5.24 -6.61
C ASN A 223 -9.78 -5.22 -7.56
N HIS A 224 -10.65 -6.22 -7.48
CA HIS A 224 -11.86 -6.24 -8.31
C HIS A 224 -13.03 -5.51 -7.64
N THR A 225 -13.52 -6.01 -6.49
CA THR A 225 -14.62 -5.38 -5.74
C THR A 225 -14.61 -5.84 -4.28
N LEU A 226 -15.06 -4.97 -3.38
CA LEU A 226 -15.40 -5.34 -2.01
C LEU A 226 -16.93 -5.42 -1.89
N ARG A 227 -17.45 -6.61 -1.57
CA ARG A 227 -18.89 -6.85 -1.53
C ARG A 227 -19.34 -7.42 -0.18
N MET A 228 -20.45 -6.89 0.32
CA MET A 228 -21.16 -7.44 1.47
C MET A 228 -22.30 -8.36 1.00
N ASN A 229 -22.49 -9.52 1.63
CA ASN A 229 -23.68 -10.33 1.40
C ASN A 229 -24.94 -9.67 1.98
N PRO A 230 -26.14 -10.01 1.46
CA PRO A 230 -27.38 -9.48 1.99
C PRO A 230 -27.58 -9.81 3.48
N SER A 231 -28.23 -8.91 4.22
CA SER A 231 -28.70 -9.15 5.61
C SER A 231 -27.60 -9.47 6.65
N ILE A 232 -26.37 -9.02 6.44
CA ILE A 232 -25.26 -9.16 7.41
C ILE A 232 -24.89 -7.81 8.05
N THR A 233 -24.17 -7.81 9.17
CA THR A 233 -23.54 -6.61 9.74
C THR A 233 -22.04 -6.78 9.82
N ALA A 234 -21.28 -6.00 9.05
CA ALA A 234 -19.82 -6.00 9.04
C ALA A 234 -19.27 -4.72 9.69
N GLN A 235 -18.32 -4.87 10.61
CA GLN A 235 -17.52 -3.78 11.16
C GLN A 235 -16.11 -3.88 10.64
N VAL A 236 -15.66 -2.88 9.87
CA VAL A 236 -14.29 -2.85 9.34
C VAL A 236 -13.55 -1.68 9.96
N ARG A 237 -12.33 -1.94 10.42
CA ARG A 237 -11.39 -0.93 10.90
C ARG A 237 -10.16 -0.86 10.02
N GLY A 238 -9.41 0.22 10.11
CA GLY A 238 -8.25 0.44 9.24
C GLY A 238 -8.63 0.80 7.81
N ASN A 239 -7.60 0.99 6.98
CA ASN A 239 -7.75 1.42 5.61
C ASN A 239 -8.31 0.31 4.72
N ILE A 240 -9.05 0.73 3.69
CA ILE A 240 -9.74 -0.17 2.77
C ILE A 240 -9.49 0.30 1.34
N TYR A 241 -9.23 -0.65 0.46
CA TYR A 241 -9.25 -0.46 -0.98
C TYR A 241 -10.31 -1.39 -1.62
N GLY A 242 -11.23 -0.78 -2.37
CA GLY A 242 -12.42 -1.38 -2.94
C GLY A 242 -12.43 -1.52 -4.46
N GLY A 243 -11.27 -1.54 -5.12
CA GLY A 243 -11.11 -2.06 -6.49
C GLY A 243 -11.87 -1.36 -7.63
N GLU A 244 -11.68 -1.93 -8.82
CA GLU A 244 -12.17 -1.43 -10.12
C GLU A 244 -13.71 -1.36 -10.23
N TYR A 245 -14.45 -2.20 -9.49
CA TYR A 245 -15.91 -2.29 -9.51
C TYR A 245 -16.55 -1.83 -8.19
N GLY A 246 -15.75 -1.25 -7.30
CA GLY A 246 -16.23 -0.52 -6.16
C GLY A 246 -16.62 -1.32 -4.93
N ILE A 247 -17.22 -0.60 -3.98
CA ILE A 247 -17.67 -1.13 -2.69
C ILE A 247 -19.18 -1.32 -2.74
N GLY A 248 -19.63 -2.57 -2.74
CA GLY A 248 -21.05 -2.94 -2.79
C GLY A 248 -21.61 -3.37 -1.44
N VAL A 249 -22.59 -2.63 -0.93
CA VAL A 249 -23.38 -3.00 0.26
C VAL A 249 -24.73 -3.55 -0.22
N ALA A 250 -24.96 -4.84 -0.02
CA ALA A 250 -26.18 -5.51 -0.46
C ALA A 250 -27.41 -5.18 0.40
N GLN A 251 -28.58 -5.63 -0.06
CA GLN A 251 -29.85 -5.34 0.58
C GLN A 251 -29.90 -5.90 2.01
N GLY A 252 -30.29 -5.05 2.96
CA GLY A 252 -30.36 -5.39 4.38
C GLY A 252 -28.99 -5.55 5.04
N ALA A 253 -27.88 -5.38 4.31
CA ALA A 253 -26.54 -5.42 4.87
C ALA A 253 -26.19 -4.08 5.54
N ALA A 254 -25.39 -4.13 6.60
CA ALA A 254 -24.86 -2.96 7.29
C ALA A 254 -23.33 -3.02 7.29
N LEU A 255 -22.68 -2.07 6.64
CA LEU A 255 -21.23 -1.89 6.66
C LEU A 255 -20.88 -0.66 7.49
N ARG A 256 -20.10 -0.86 8.55
CA ARG A 256 -19.58 0.22 9.39
C ARG A 256 -18.06 0.25 9.31
N ILE A 257 -17.52 1.33 8.76
CA ILE A 257 -16.08 1.58 8.65
C ILE A 257 -15.69 2.62 9.70
N THR A 258 -14.77 2.29 10.61
CA THR A 258 -14.32 3.17 11.71
C THR A 258 -12.81 3.06 11.90
N ASP A 259 -12.17 3.96 12.66
CA ASP A 259 -10.73 3.89 12.93
C ASP A 259 -9.89 3.76 11.64
N SER A 260 -10.28 4.46 10.57
CA SER A 260 -9.63 4.42 9.26
C SER A 260 -9.11 5.79 8.85
N LYS A 261 -7.95 5.84 8.20
CA LYS A 261 -7.43 7.07 7.60
C LYS A 261 -7.93 7.23 6.17
N LEU A 262 -8.01 6.12 5.43
CA LEU A 262 -8.32 6.09 4.00
C LEU A 262 -9.34 5.00 3.67
N VAL A 263 -10.37 5.36 2.90
CA VAL A 263 -11.28 4.43 2.21
C VAL A 263 -11.25 4.81 0.74
N ILE A 264 -10.79 3.90 -0.12
CA ILE A 264 -10.51 4.18 -1.53
C ILE A 264 -11.26 3.19 -2.41
N THR A 265 -11.80 3.65 -3.53
CA THR A 265 -12.37 2.82 -4.59
C THR A 265 -12.21 3.50 -5.95
N ASP A 266 -11.90 2.74 -6.99
CA ASP A 266 -11.77 3.25 -8.36
C ASP A 266 -13.13 3.60 -8.96
N SER A 267 -14.19 2.98 -8.46
CA SER A 267 -15.57 3.15 -8.92
C SER A 267 -16.50 3.54 -7.77
N ALA A 268 -17.80 3.30 -7.94
CA ALA A 268 -18.83 3.74 -7.03
C ALA A 268 -18.78 3.01 -5.67
N VAL A 269 -19.09 3.73 -4.60
CA VAL A 269 -19.63 3.12 -3.38
C VAL A 269 -21.14 2.95 -3.58
N SER A 270 -21.61 1.71 -3.66
CA SER A 270 -23.00 1.40 -4.01
C SER A 270 -23.75 0.74 -2.86
N LEU A 271 -24.86 1.36 -2.45
CA LEU A 271 -25.82 0.80 -1.51
C LEU A 271 -27.03 0.28 -2.28
N ASN A 272 -27.09 -1.05 -2.39
CA ASN A 272 -28.16 -1.75 -3.09
C ASN A 272 -29.24 -2.15 -2.07
N GLY A 273 -30.29 -1.34 -1.94
CA GLY A 273 -31.42 -1.65 -1.07
C GLY A 273 -32.71 -1.03 -1.59
N ILE A 274 -33.87 -1.55 -1.17
CA ILE A 274 -35.17 -0.95 -1.48
C ILE A 274 -35.83 -0.53 -0.16
N GLY A 275 -36.02 0.77 0.04
CA GLY A 275 -36.65 1.34 1.23
C GLY A 275 -35.70 1.50 2.44
N THR A 276 -36.28 1.80 3.61
CA THR A 276 -35.56 2.06 4.88
C THR A 276 -35.73 0.93 5.89
N GLY A 277 -34.86 0.89 6.91
CA GLY A 277 -34.93 -0.10 8.00
C GLY A 277 -34.31 -1.45 7.64
N SER A 278 -34.90 -2.55 8.12
CA SER A 278 -34.38 -3.93 7.98
C SER A 278 -34.19 -4.43 6.54
N ASN A 279 -34.79 -3.73 5.57
CA ASN A 279 -34.75 -4.07 4.15
C ASN A 279 -33.86 -3.12 3.32
N GLY A 280 -33.33 -2.05 3.92
CA GLY A 280 -32.41 -1.09 3.28
C GLY A 280 -30.96 -1.44 3.55
N ALA A 281 -30.06 -1.09 2.63
CA ALA A 281 -28.62 -1.17 2.89
C ALA A 281 -28.20 -0.05 3.86
N SER A 282 -27.24 -0.30 4.73
CA SER A 282 -26.71 0.70 5.65
C SER A 282 -25.20 0.83 5.47
N LEU A 283 -24.72 2.03 5.24
CA LEU A 283 -23.29 2.35 5.21
C LEU A 283 -23.02 3.46 6.23
N THR A 284 -22.02 3.24 7.08
CA THR A 284 -21.43 4.31 7.89
C THR A 284 -19.94 4.34 7.63
N ILE A 285 -19.43 5.45 7.13
CA ILE A 285 -17.99 5.71 7.02
C ILE A 285 -17.63 6.76 8.05
N ALA A 286 -16.78 6.34 8.99
CA ALA A 286 -16.30 7.13 10.11
C ALA A 286 -17.41 7.62 11.05
N GLN A 287 -17.03 8.40 12.05
CA GLN A 287 -17.92 9.03 13.02
C GLN A 287 -17.62 10.53 13.14
N LYS A 288 -18.52 11.26 13.81
CA LYS A 288 -18.32 12.68 14.09
C LYS A 288 -17.01 12.91 14.86
N GLY A 289 -16.12 13.71 14.27
CA GLY A 289 -14.80 14.02 14.83
C GLY A 289 -13.65 13.20 14.24
N ASP A 290 -13.94 12.12 13.51
CA ASP A 290 -12.92 11.35 12.80
C ASP A 290 -12.36 12.11 11.59
N HIS A 291 -11.14 11.76 11.18
CA HIS A 291 -10.43 12.39 10.07
C HIS A 291 -10.26 11.49 8.84
N THR A 292 -11.13 10.47 8.71
CA THR A 292 -11.16 9.55 7.58
C THR A 292 -11.36 10.30 6.27
N GLN A 293 -10.65 9.87 5.22
CA GLN A 293 -10.85 10.37 3.86
C GLN A 293 -11.45 9.25 3.00
N LEU A 294 -12.63 9.50 2.45
CA LEU A 294 -13.23 8.71 1.39
C LEU A 294 -12.81 9.28 0.03
N TRP A 295 -12.24 8.44 -0.81
CA TRP A 295 -11.91 8.71 -2.20
C TRP A 295 -12.66 7.73 -3.09
N ALA A 296 -13.56 8.23 -3.92
CA ALA A 296 -14.35 7.41 -4.82
C ALA A 296 -14.65 8.16 -6.13
N ASP A 297 -14.98 7.41 -7.17
CA ASP A 297 -15.54 7.99 -8.38
C ASP A 297 -16.91 8.60 -8.05
N SER A 298 -17.84 7.78 -7.58
CA SER A 298 -19.22 8.19 -7.25
C SER A 298 -19.72 7.50 -5.98
N VAL A 299 -20.85 8.00 -5.46
CA VAL A 299 -21.59 7.33 -4.37
C VAL A 299 -23.03 7.15 -4.83
N VAL A 300 -23.50 5.91 -4.88
CA VAL A 300 -24.84 5.56 -5.37
C VAL A 300 -25.65 4.92 -4.26
N VAL A 301 -26.76 5.54 -3.89
CA VAL A 301 -27.67 5.09 -2.84
C VAL A 301 -29.03 4.79 -3.45
N SER A 302 -29.23 3.54 -3.86
CA SER A 302 -30.49 3.07 -4.46
C SER A 302 -31.56 2.79 -3.40
N GLY A 303 -31.17 2.69 -2.12
CA GLY A 303 -32.09 2.71 -0.99
C GLY A 303 -31.42 2.29 0.31
N GLY A 304 -31.92 2.81 1.43
CA GLY A 304 -31.34 2.62 2.75
C GLY A 304 -30.67 3.89 3.28
N ASN A 305 -29.64 3.75 4.12
CA ASN A 305 -29.01 4.86 4.83
C ASN A 305 -27.49 4.90 4.58
N ALA A 306 -26.99 6.01 4.05
CA ALA A 306 -25.55 6.29 3.97
C ALA A 306 -25.20 7.46 4.90
N GLU A 307 -24.28 7.22 5.84
CA GLU A 307 -23.70 8.25 6.70
C GLU A 307 -22.20 8.36 6.40
N LEU A 308 -21.79 9.48 5.82
CA LEU A 308 -20.41 9.74 5.44
C LEU A 308 -19.85 10.86 6.30
N TRP A 309 -18.92 10.51 7.20
CA TRP A 309 -18.22 11.43 8.09
C TRP A 309 -16.75 11.59 7.66
N GLY A 310 -16.12 12.66 8.14
CA GLY A 310 -14.72 12.96 7.82
C GLY A 310 -14.62 13.81 6.56
N LYS A 311 -13.86 13.37 5.55
CA LYS A 311 -13.70 14.07 4.27
C LYS A 311 -14.11 13.16 3.13
N SER A 312 -15.04 13.60 2.29
CA SER A 312 -15.44 12.87 1.09
C SER A 312 -14.96 13.59 -0.16
N TYR A 313 -14.21 12.89 -1.01
CA TYR A 313 -13.71 13.35 -2.30
C TYR A 313 -14.31 12.50 -3.41
N LEU A 314 -15.21 13.09 -4.20
CA LEU A 314 -15.89 12.43 -5.30
C LEU A 314 -15.51 13.05 -6.65
N ALA A 315 -15.08 12.20 -7.58
CA ALA A 315 -14.73 12.59 -8.94
C ALA A 315 -15.97 12.89 -9.80
N ASP A 316 -17.05 12.16 -9.55
CA ASP A 316 -18.33 12.19 -10.23
C ASP A 316 -19.47 12.40 -9.21
N ASP A 317 -20.67 11.90 -9.49
CA ASP A 317 -21.88 12.23 -8.75
C ASP A 317 -22.05 11.47 -7.43
N LEU A 318 -22.72 12.13 -6.47
CA LEU A 318 -23.47 11.46 -5.41
C LEU A 318 -24.93 11.34 -5.86
N VAL A 319 -25.39 10.10 -6.08
CA VAL A 319 -26.71 9.80 -6.60
C VAL A 319 -27.57 9.09 -5.56
N ILE A 320 -28.73 9.65 -5.23
CA ILE A 320 -29.78 8.97 -4.46
C ILE A 320 -30.84 8.51 -5.45
N GLU A 321 -30.98 7.21 -5.68
CA GLU A 321 -31.86 6.65 -6.71
C GLU A 321 -32.85 5.60 -6.19
N GLU A 322 -33.71 5.10 -7.08
CA GLU A 322 -34.83 4.21 -6.81
C GLU A 322 -35.81 4.67 -5.71
N ARG A 323 -35.72 4.15 -4.48
CA ARG A 323 -36.70 4.44 -3.41
C ARG A 323 -36.12 4.39 -2.01
N GLY A 324 -36.33 5.49 -1.27
CA GLY A 324 -36.15 5.55 0.17
C GLY A 324 -34.68 5.63 0.61
N GLY A 325 -33.82 6.23 -0.22
CA GLY A 325 -32.44 6.52 0.13
C GLY A 325 -32.33 7.73 1.05
N ASN A 326 -31.58 7.61 2.14
CA ASN A 326 -31.23 8.70 3.03
C ASN A 326 -29.72 8.85 3.06
N VAL A 327 -29.23 10.06 2.81
CA VAL A 327 -27.81 10.38 2.83
C VAL A 327 -27.57 11.48 3.86
N LYS A 328 -26.63 11.24 4.76
CA LYS A 328 -26.15 12.24 5.71
C LYS A 328 -24.66 12.44 5.51
N LEU A 329 -24.26 13.70 5.32
CA LEU A 329 -22.87 14.10 5.15
C LEU A 329 -22.43 14.92 6.37
N GLY A 330 -21.27 14.59 6.92
CA GLY A 330 -20.67 15.31 8.04
C GLY A 330 -19.17 15.53 7.85
N GLY A 331 -18.66 16.68 8.32
CA GLY A 331 -17.28 17.10 8.06
C GLY A 331 -17.13 17.84 6.72
N ASP A 332 -16.24 17.41 5.83
CA ASP A 332 -15.96 18.10 4.57
C ASP A 332 -16.42 17.27 3.36
N TYR A 333 -17.11 17.91 2.40
CA TYR A 333 -17.48 17.31 1.12
C TYR A 333 -16.87 18.05 -0.05
N TYR A 334 -16.22 17.31 -0.95
CA TYR A 334 -15.53 17.79 -2.13
C TYR A 334 -15.99 17.01 -3.37
N GLY A 335 -16.97 17.54 -4.10
CA GLY A 335 -17.22 17.15 -5.49
C GLY A 335 -16.26 17.93 -6.40
N TYR A 336 -15.22 17.25 -6.90
CA TYR A 336 -14.13 17.90 -7.63
C TYR A 336 -14.12 17.65 -9.14
N GLY A 337 -15.04 16.86 -9.67
CA GLY A 337 -15.28 16.77 -11.10
C GLY A 337 -15.78 18.10 -11.64
N ILE A 338 -14.96 18.79 -12.44
CA ILE A 338 -15.25 20.12 -13.00
C ILE A 338 -15.47 20.12 -14.52
N SER A 339 -15.53 18.93 -15.14
CA SER A 339 -15.65 18.83 -16.59
C SER A 339 -16.89 19.55 -17.10
N GLU A 340 -16.74 20.22 -18.25
CA GLU A 340 -17.83 20.94 -18.92
C GLU A 340 -18.47 20.10 -20.03
N SER A 341 -17.69 19.20 -20.62
CA SER A 341 -18.03 18.45 -21.82
C SER A 341 -18.24 16.96 -21.56
N ASP A 342 -17.83 16.48 -20.39
CA ASP A 342 -17.87 15.07 -20.01
C ASP A 342 -18.70 14.96 -18.74
N ALA A 343 -19.92 14.44 -18.87
CA ALA A 343 -20.87 14.33 -17.77
C ALA A 343 -20.36 13.39 -16.68
N ASP A 344 -19.63 12.33 -17.06
CA ASP A 344 -19.06 11.34 -16.13
C ASP A 344 -17.82 11.88 -15.38
N LYS A 345 -17.46 13.17 -15.58
CA LYS A 345 -16.38 13.88 -14.86
C LYS A 345 -16.87 15.21 -14.28
N SER A 346 -18.17 15.32 -14.03
CA SER A 346 -18.81 16.52 -13.50
C SER A 346 -19.57 16.18 -12.23
N SER A 347 -18.93 16.42 -11.09
CA SER A 347 -19.49 16.07 -9.79
C SER A 347 -20.69 16.93 -9.39
N ALA A 348 -21.81 16.29 -9.10
CA ALA A 348 -23.02 16.89 -8.55
C ALA A 348 -23.66 15.99 -7.48
N ILE A 349 -24.71 16.49 -6.83
CA ILE A 349 -25.58 15.69 -5.97
C ILE A 349 -26.94 15.54 -6.66
N LEU A 350 -27.33 14.31 -6.98
CA LEU A 350 -28.55 14.00 -7.73
C LEU A 350 -29.55 13.25 -6.85
N ILE A 351 -30.76 13.79 -6.74
CA ILE A 351 -31.87 13.14 -6.02
C ILE A 351 -32.90 12.63 -7.03
N ASN A 352 -32.76 11.35 -7.36
CA ASN A 352 -33.54 10.60 -8.35
C ASN A 352 -34.51 9.57 -7.74
N SER A 353 -34.60 9.54 -6.42
CA SER A 353 -35.33 8.53 -5.64
C SER A 353 -36.61 9.08 -5.03
N ARG A 354 -37.63 8.24 -4.84
CA ARG A 354 -38.85 8.62 -4.09
C ARG A 354 -38.66 8.50 -2.59
N ASN A 355 -39.25 9.43 -1.84
CA ASN A 355 -39.21 9.47 -0.38
C ASN A 355 -37.78 9.52 0.18
N SER A 356 -36.94 10.38 -0.40
CA SER A 356 -35.50 10.42 -0.13
C SER A 356 -35.14 11.58 0.78
N ALA A 357 -34.05 11.45 1.53
CA ALA A 357 -33.55 12.54 2.35
C ALA A 357 -32.07 12.81 2.09
N LEU A 358 -31.71 14.09 2.07
CA LEU A 358 -30.33 14.56 2.07
C LEU A 358 -30.12 15.45 3.30
N ASP A 359 -29.15 15.13 4.13
CA ASP A 359 -28.79 15.90 5.32
C ASP A 359 -27.36 16.43 5.21
N LEU A 360 -27.26 17.75 5.04
CA LEU A 360 -26.02 18.54 4.93
C LEU A 360 -25.78 19.40 6.18
N SER A 361 -26.54 19.18 7.26
CA SER A 361 -26.50 20.04 8.45
C SER A 361 -25.22 19.86 9.29
N GLU A 362 -24.56 18.71 9.17
CA GLU A 362 -23.34 18.36 9.90
C GLU A 362 -22.05 18.60 9.08
N LEU A 363 -22.16 19.17 7.88
CA LEU A 363 -20.99 19.55 7.07
C LEU A 363 -20.36 20.83 7.61
N ASP A 364 -19.05 20.84 7.81
CA ASP A 364 -18.25 22.03 8.04
C ASP A 364 -17.95 22.74 6.72
N ARG A 365 -17.68 21.98 5.65
CA ARG A 365 -17.38 22.51 4.31
C ARG A 365 -18.09 21.73 3.22
N ILE A 366 -18.61 22.46 2.23
CA ILE A 366 -19.15 21.89 1.01
C ILE A 366 -18.56 22.61 -0.20
N LEU A 367 -17.87 21.87 -1.05
CA LEU A 367 -17.32 22.37 -2.31
C LEU A 367 -17.77 21.45 -3.45
N ILE A 368 -18.49 21.98 -4.43
CA ILE A 368 -18.97 21.25 -5.61
C ILE A 368 -18.64 22.08 -6.85
N GLY A 369 -17.68 21.60 -7.64
CA GLY A 369 -17.23 22.27 -8.87
C GLY A 369 -17.99 21.85 -10.13
N GLY A 370 -18.68 20.71 -10.08
CA GLY A 370 -19.44 20.17 -11.20
C GLY A 370 -20.92 20.55 -11.18
N ARG A 371 -21.65 20.04 -12.16
CA ARG A 371 -23.07 20.31 -12.36
C ARG A 371 -23.80 19.07 -12.83
N ALA A 372 -25.08 19.02 -12.51
CA ALA A 372 -25.97 17.94 -12.89
C ALA A 372 -26.16 17.88 -14.40
N TYR A 373 -26.36 16.66 -14.90
CA TYR A 373 -26.77 16.37 -16.27
C TYR A 373 -28.01 15.49 -16.27
N VAL A 374 -28.88 15.66 -17.28
CA VAL A 374 -29.87 14.63 -17.58
C VAL A 374 -29.14 13.48 -18.27
N GLY A 375 -29.18 12.29 -17.65
CA GLY A 375 -28.46 11.07 -18.05
C GLY A 375 -28.93 10.40 -19.34
N THR A 376 -29.14 11.16 -20.42
CA THR A 376 -29.76 10.68 -21.67
C THR A 376 -28.82 9.89 -22.56
N GLY A 377 -27.50 10.06 -22.43
CA GLY A 377 -26.49 9.32 -23.21
C GLY A 377 -26.53 7.81 -23.00
N ARG A 378 -27.03 7.36 -21.85
CA ARG A 378 -27.14 5.93 -21.49
C ARG A 378 -28.42 5.26 -21.99
N ILE A 379 -29.31 6.02 -22.66
CA ILE A 379 -30.58 5.48 -23.18
C ILE A 379 -30.30 4.76 -24.51
N PRO A 380 -30.56 3.44 -24.60
CA PRO A 380 -30.29 2.68 -25.82
C PRO A 380 -31.18 3.14 -26.97
N THR A 381 -30.57 3.33 -28.15
CA THR A 381 -31.26 3.70 -29.39
C THR A 381 -31.71 2.50 -30.22
N ASN A 382 -31.47 1.28 -29.74
CA ASN A 382 -31.84 0.04 -30.41
C ASN A 382 -33.36 -0.17 -30.40
N GLY A 383 -33.96 -0.46 -31.57
CA GLY A 383 -35.40 -0.73 -31.71
C GLY A 383 -36.29 0.50 -31.85
N ILE A 384 -35.71 1.69 -32.02
CA ILE A 384 -36.44 2.95 -32.21
C ILE A 384 -36.93 3.03 -33.67
N SER A 385 -38.25 3.17 -33.85
CA SER A 385 -38.90 3.30 -35.18
C SER A 385 -38.86 4.74 -35.67
N VAL A 386 -37.67 5.24 -36.00
CA VAL A 386 -37.42 6.60 -36.53
C VAL A 386 -36.43 6.55 -37.69
N PRO A 387 -36.34 7.61 -38.53
CA PRO A 387 -35.46 7.61 -39.71
C PRO A 387 -33.99 7.34 -39.37
N SER A 388 -33.26 6.78 -40.33
CA SER A 388 -31.87 6.28 -40.25
C SER A 388 -30.79 7.31 -39.87
N SER A 389 -31.15 8.54 -39.53
CA SER A 389 -30.28 9.67 -39.23
C SER A 389 -30.18 10.03 -37.74
N VAL A 390 -30.69 9.19 -36.84
CA VAL A 390 -30.64 9.47 -35.39
C VAL A 390 -29.25 9.19 -34.84
N SER A 391 -28.57 10.26 -34.42
CA SER A 391 -27.35 10.18 -33.60
C SER A 391 -27.67 9.50 -32.27
N ALA A 392 -26.67 8.88 -31.65
CA ALA A 392 -26.80 8.44 -30.26
C ALA A 392 -27.28 9.62 -29.39
N ASN A 393 -28.11 9.31 -28.40
CA ASN A 393 -28.45 10.32 -27.40
C ASN A 393 -27.17 10.76 -26.70
N ASP A 394 -27.15 12.01 -26.24
CA ASP A 394 -26.06 12.58 -25.46
C ASP A 394 -26.65 13.27 -24.23
N HIS A 395 -25.84 13.47 -23.19
CA HIS A 395 -26.24 14.09 -21.93
C HIS A 395 -26.68 15.54 -22.15
N VAL A 396 -27.62 16.00 -21.31
CA VAL A 396 -28.12 17.39 -21.34
C VAL A 396 -27.60 18.12 -20.11
N PRO A 397 -26.78 19.18 -20.27
CA PRO A 397 -26.26 19.93 -19.14
C PRO A 397 -27.36 20.70 -18.42
N MET A 398 -27.30 20.72 -17.09
CA MET A 398 -28.19 21.49 -16.24
C MET A 398 -27.43 22.64 -15.55
N GLY A 399 -28.18 23.54 -14.95
CA GLY A 399 -27.68 24.74 -14.25
C GLY A 399 -27.56 24.52 -12.74
N GLU A 400 -27.68 23.29 -12.26
CA GLU A 400 -27.74 22.93 -10.85
C GLU A 400 -26.53 22.07 -10.46
N SER A 401 -26.03 22.21 -9.24
CA SER A 401 -25.01 21.30 -8.66
C SER A 401 -25.62 20.36 -7.62
N ILE A 402 -26.78 20.70 -7.07
CA ILE A 402 -27.63 19.81 -6.30
C ILE A 402 -29.00 19.84 -6.96
N SER A 403 -29.36 18.75 -7.63
CA SER A 403 -30.56 18.67 -8.44
C SER A 403 -31.50 17.56 -7.98
N VAL A 404 -32.79 17.80 -8.16
CA VAL A 404 -33.84 16.81 -7.95
C VAL A 404 -34.37 16.43 -9.32
N LYS A 405 -34.69 15.15 -9.55
CA LYS A 405 -35.21 14.65 -10.85
C LYS A 405 -36.35 15.46 -11.43
N GLY A 406 -37.17 16.09 -10.59
CA GLY A 406 -38.23 17.01 -11.02
C GLY A 406 -37.72 18.21 -11.85
N SER A 407 -36.51 18.70 -11.59
CA SER A 407 -35.92 19.88 -12.24
C SER A 407 -35.72 19.71 -13.74
N GLN A 408 -35.53 18.48 -14.21
CA GLN A 408 -35.30 18.19 -15.64
C GLN A 408 -36.42 18.71 -16.55
N ILE A 409 -37.65 18.88 -16.03
CA ILE A 409 -38.78 19.39 -16.80
C ILE A 409 -38.61 20.86 -17.21
N ALA A 410 -37.81 21.63 -16.45
CA ALA A 410 -37.52 23.02 -16.76
C ALA A 410 -36.72 23.14 -18.05
N TYR A 411 -35.86 22.14 -18.33
CA TYR A 411 -34.99 22.10 -19.50
C TYR A 411 -35.68 21.56 -20.75
N LEU A 412 -36.98 21.31 -20.73
CA LEU A 412 -37.72 20.98 -21.94
C LEU A 412 -38.03 22.25 -22.73
N VAL A 413 -37.80 22.20 -24.04
CA VAL A 413 -38.23 23.28 -24.95
C VAL A 413 -39.75 23.49 -24.77
N PRO A 414 -40.21 24.73 -24.51
CA PRO A 414 -41.63 25.03 -24.38
C PRO A 414 -42.41 24.57 -25.59
N SER A 415 -43.55 23.92 -25.37
CA SER A 415 -44.31 23.26 -26.43
C SER A 415 -44.75 24.24 -27.52
N ASN A 416 -45.05 25.50 -27.17
CA ASN A 416 -45.43 26.54 -28.12
C ASN A 416 -44.31 26.93 -29.11
N CYS A 417 -43.06 26.59 -28.81
CA CYS A 417 -41.90 26.82 -29.67
C CYS A 417 -41.64 25.67 -30.65
N ILE A 418 -42.33 24.53 -30.53
CA ILE A 418 -42.05 23.32 -31.33
C ILE A 418 -43.00 23.21 -32.54
N GLY A 419 -42.41 23.09 -33.73
CA GLY A 419 -43.11 22.92 -35.01
C GLY A 419 -43.93 24.15 -35.37
N VAL A 420 -43.23 25.26 -35.65
CA VAL A 420 -43.82 26.58 -35.85
C VAL A 420 -43.73 26.98 -37.31
N LEU A 421 -44.84 27.45 -37.87
CA LEU A 421 -44.91 28.02 -39.22
C LEU A 421 -45.05 29.55 -39.12
N LYS A 422 -44.06 30.27 -39.66
CA LYS A 422 -44.11 31.72 -39.89
C LYS A 422 -44.62 31.95 -41.30
N VAL A 423 -45.91 32.25 -41.43
CA VAL A 423 -46.61 32.41 -42.71
C VAL A 423 -46.20 33.74 -43.35
N ASN A 424 -46.15 33.79 -44.69
CA ASN A 424 -45.75 34.99 -45.44
C ASN A 424 -46.67 36.21 -45.21
N ASP A 425 -47.88 36.01 -44.69
CA ASP A 425 -48.82 37.06 -44.28
C ASP A 425 -48.48 37.70 -42.92
N GLY A 426 -47.40 37.26 -42.27
CA GLY A 426 -46.95 37.71 -40.95
C GLY A 426 -47.58 36.95 -39.78
N SER A 427 -48.49 35.99 -40.02
CA SER A 427 -49.07 35.15 -38.97
C SER A 427 -48.12 34.04 -38.54
N VAL A 428 -48.13 33.70 -37.24
CA VAL A 428 -47.33 32.61 -36.66
C VAL A 428 -48.25 31.54 -36.12
N ARG A 429 -48.08 30.29 -36.58
CA ARG A 429 -48.93 29.14 -36.23
C ARG A 429 -48.09 28.03 -35.61
N THR A 430 -48.58 27.43 -34.52
CA THR A 430 -47.98 26.19 -33.97
C THR A 430 -48.70 24.99 -34.59
N LEU A 431 -47.97 24.16 -35.33
CA LEU A 431 -48.54 22.98 -36.01
C LEU A 431 -48.43 21.71 -35.16
N ILE A 432 -47.38 21.58 -34.35
CA ILE A 432 -47.16 20.38 -33.50
C ILE A 432 -47.44 20.69 -32.04
N GLY A 433 -46.67 21.60 -31.42
CA GLY A 433 -47.03 22.15 -30.11
C GLY A 433 -46.92 21.17 -28.93
N LYS A 434 -46.01 20.19 -28.96
CA LYS A 434 -45.90 19.14 -27.93
C LYS A 434 -44.45 18.79 -27.57
N ASN A 435 -44.22 18.49 -26.29
CA ASN A 435 -42.96 17.96 -25.76
C ASN A 435 -43.25 17.11 -24.50
N PRO A 436 -42.97 15.79 -24.49
CA PRO A 436 -42.43 15.00 -25.60
C PRO A 436 -43.43 14.84 -26.75
N MET A 437 -42.91 14.46 -27.91
CA MET A 437 -43.70 14.06 -29.09
C MET A 437 -43.66 12.53 -29.27
N THR A 438 -44.71 11.96 -29.82
CA THR A 438 -44.72 10.56 -30.30
C THR A 438 -43.92 10.39 -31.60
N GLY A 439 -43.55 9.17 -31.97
CA GLY A 439 -42.86 8.89 -33.23
C GLY A 439 -43.67 9.31 -34.45
N ALA A 440 -45.00 9.18 -34.37
CA ALA A 440 -45.93 9.65 -35.41
C ALA A 440 -45.93 11.18 -35.54
N GLU A 441 -45.91 11.91 -34.42
CA GLU A 441 -45.83 13.38 -34.42
C GLU A 441 -44.47 13.87 -34.92
N TYR A 442 -43.38 13.16 -34.58
CA TYR A 442 -42.06 13.44 -35.14
C TYR A 442 -42.01 13.18 -36.65
N THR A 443 -42.65 12.12 -37.14
CA THR A 443 -42.76 11.87 -38.60
C THR A 443 -43.53 13.00 -39.30
N ARG A 444 -44.58 13.54 -38.67
CA ARG A 444 -45.29 14.73 -39.19
C ARG A 444 -44.41 15.97 -39.16
N MET A 445 -43.58 16.16 -38.13
CA MET A 445 -42.60 17.26 -38.06
C MET A 445 -41.69 17.24 -39.30
N LEU A 446 -41.13 16.07 -39.64
CA LEU A 446 -40.26 15.91 -40.81
C LEU A 446 -41.02 16.16 -42.12
N ALA A 447 -42.29 15.73 -42.21
CA ALA A 447 -43.12 16.01 -43.37
C ALA A 447 -43.38 17.52 -43.56
N TYR A 448 -43.62 18.26 -42.47
CA TYR A 448 -43.76 19.72 -42.54
C TYR A 448 -42.47 20.42 -42.95
N GLN A 449 -41.31 19.95 -42.46
CA GLN A 449 -40.02 20.48 -42.93
C GLN A 449 -39.85 20.34 -44.45
N GLN A 450 -40.23 19.18 -45.01
CA GLN A 450 -40.19 18.96 -46.46
C GLN A 450 -41.22 19.81 -47.22
N GLN A 451 -42.45 19.90 -46.71
CA GLN A 451 -43.54 20.67 -47.32
C GLN A 451 -43.18 22.16 -47.46
N TYR A 452 -42.58 22.75 -46.41
CA TYR A 452 -42.29 24.18 -46.35
C TYR A 452 -40.85 24.56 -46.72
N ALA A 453 -40.02 23.60 -47.15
CA ALA A 453 -38.62 23.83 -47.54
C ALA A 453 -38.45 24.90 -48.64
N GLY A 454 -39.46 25.07 -49.51
CA GLY A 454 -39.44 26.05 -50.60
C GLY A 454 -39.91 27.46 -50.22
N GLY A 455 -40.37 27.72 -48.98
CA GLY A 455 -40.77 29.04 -48.50
C GLY A 455 -42.05 29.64 -49.11
N ALA A 456 -42.74 28.93 -50.00
CA ALA A 456 -43.89 29.46 -50.75
C ALA A 456 -45.08 29.86 -49.86
N GLU A 457 -45.35 29.09 -48.81
CA GLU A 457 -46.45 29.33 -47.86
C GLU A 457 -45.98 29.91 -46.51
N GLY A 458 -44.67 30.07 -46.32
CA GLY A 458 -44.04 30.47 -45.08
C GLY A 458 -42.77 29.69 -44.77
N ILE A 459 -42.12 30.05 -43.66
CA ILE A 459 -40.92 29.40 -43.15
C ILE A 459 -41.31 28.52 -41.97
N PHE A 460 -41.01 27.22 -42.07
CA PHE A 460 -41.22 26.27 -40.99
C PHE A 460 -39.96 26.12 -40.14
N GLU A 461 -40.11 26.25 -38.83
CA GLU A 461 -39.05 26.08 -37.84
C GLU A 461 -39.38 24.88 -36.94
N GLU A 462 -38.44 23.93 -36.84
CA GLU A 462 -38.53 22.78 -35.94
C GLU A 462 -38.67 23.26 -34.49
N VAL A 463 -37.82 24.23 -34.11
CA VAL A 463 -37.88 24.96 -32.84
C VAL A 463 -37.71 26.45 -33.12
N ALA A 464 -38.72 27.25 -32.79
CA ALA A 464 -38.70 28.70 -32.89
C ALA A 464 -38.13 29.33 -31.60
N LEU A 465 -36.83 29.63 -31.60
CA LEU A 465 -36.10 30.15 -30.45
C LEU A 465 -36.39 31.63 -30.16
N ASP A 466 -36.80 32.40 -31.17
CA ASP A 466 -37.17 33.82 -31.07
C ASP A 466 -38.60 34.05 -30.56
N ARG A 467 -39.38 32.97 -30.45
CA ARG A 467 -40.77 33.04 -30.01
C ARG A 467 -40.87 33.16 -28.50
N SER A 468 -41.59 34.19 -28.03
CA SER A 468 -41.87 34.34 -26.60
C SER A 468 -42.77 33.21 -26.07
N SER A 469 -42.47 32.73 -24.87
CA SER A 469 -43.28 31.74 -24.16
C SER A 469 -43.66 32.29 -22.79
N SER A 470 -44.95 32.18 -22.44
CA SER A 470 -45.44 32.55 -21.10
C SER A 470 -44.81 31.70 -19.99
N THR A 471 -44.31 30.51 -20.34
CA THR A 471 -43.63 29.60 -19.41
C THR A 471 -42.26 30.14 -18.97
N ILE A 472 -41.63 31.01 -19.76
CA ILE A 472 -40.30 31.57 -19.45
C ILE A 472 -40.32 33.10 -19.39
N GLY A 473 -41.44 33.76 -19.71
CA GLY A 473 -41.61 35.23 -19.70
C GLY A 473 -40.87 36.00 -20.79
N THR A 474 -40.05 35.32 -21.58
CA THR A 474 -39.23 35.87 -22.67
C THR A 474 -39.17 34.84 -23.82
N ASN A 475 -38.19 34.94 -24.71
CA ASN A 475 -37.87 33.95 -25.72
C ASN A 475 -36.54 33.22 -25.40
N LEU A 476 -36.30 32.10 -26.06
CA LEU A 476 -35.13 31.24 -25.81
C LEU A 476 -33.82 31.86 -26.30
N ASN A 477 -33.87 32.76 -27.29
CA ASN A 477 -32.70 33.53 -27.75
C ASN A 477 -32.08 34.40 -26.65
N TYR A 478 -32.86 34.86 -25.67
CA TYR A 478 -32.32 35.60 -24.53
C TYR A 478 -31.26 34.80 -23.74
N TYR A 479 -31.41 33.48 -23.73
CA TYR A 479 -30.51 32.55 -23.05
C TYR A 479 -29.45 31.94 -23.97
N ASP A 480 -29.33 32.42 -25.21
CA ASP A 480 -28.46 31.83 -26.23
C ASP A 480 -28.70 30.30 -26.40
N ALA A 481 -29.97 29.89 -26.26
CA ALA A 481 -30.32 28.48 -26.18
C ALA A 481 -30.28 27.80 -27.54
N GLY A 482 -29.61 26.65 -27.61
CA GLY A 482 -29.82 25.62 -28.63
C GLY A 482 -30.87 24.61 -28.18
N TYR A 483 -30.95 23.50 -28.92
CA TYR A 483 -31.77 22.36 -28.52
C TYR A 483 -31.14 21.04 -28.92
N LYS A 484 -31.32 20.03 -28.07
CA LYS A 484 -30.89 18.66 -28.28
C LYS A 484 -32.12 17.74 -28.35
N LYS A 485 -32.11 16.83 -29.32
CA LYS A 485 -33.14 15.80 -29.48
C LYS A 485 -32.73 14.55 -28.71
N VAL A 486 -33.65 14.03 -27.90
CA VAL A 486 -33.45 12.77 -27.17
C VAL A 486 -34.57 11.80 -27.52
N PHE A 487 -34.18 10.63 -28.00
CA PHE A 487 -35.10 9.57 -28.42
C PHE A 487 -35.17 8.50 -27.33
N VAL A 488 -36.36 8.29 -26.78
CA VAL A 488 -36.60 7.36 -25.68
C VAL A 488 -37.59 6.27 -26.13
N PRO A 489 -37.21 4.99 -26.11
CA PRO A 489 -38.14 3.91 -26.40
C PRO A 489 -39.22 3.84 -25.31
N SER A 490 -40.49 3.73 -25.69
CA SER A 490 -41.62 3.71 -24.75
C SER A 490 -42.77 2.87 -25.30
N ASN A 491 -43.10 1.76 -24.61
CA ASN A 491 -44.26 0.89 -24.91
C ASN A 491 -44.45 0.51 -26.40
N GLY A 492 -43.35 0.21 -27.10
CA GLY A 492 -43.38 -0.16 -28.53
C GLY A 492 -43.48 1.03 -29.51
N ASP A 493 -43.48 2.27 -29.00
CA ASP A 493 -43.32 3.51 -29.77
C ASP A 493 -42.04 4.23 -29.32
N THR A 494 -41.74 5.37 -29.92
CA THR A 494 -40.63 6.26 -29.59
C THR A 494 -41.17 7.60 -29.10
N LEU A 495 -40.71 8.06 -27.95
CA LEU A 495 -40.89 9.44 -27.51
C LEU A 495 -39.67 10.27 -27.92
N VAL A 496 -39.93 11.44 -28.50
CA VAL A 496 -38.90 12.40 -28.89
C VAL A 496 -39.02 13.62 -27.99
N TYR A 497 -38.01 13.82 -27.15
CA TYR A 497 -37.88 14.98 -26.27
C TYR A 497 -37.00 16.02 -26.92
N TYR A 498 -37.39 17.29 -26.78
CA TYR A 498 -36.54 18.43 -27.12
C TYR A 498 -36.09 19.07 -25.83
N TYR A 499 -34.81 18.93 -25.51
CA TYR A 499 -34.18 19.60 -24.39
C TYR A 499 -33.49 20.88 -24.85
N LEU A 500 -33.42 21.86 -23.96
CA LEU A 500 -32.62 23.06 -24.13
C LEU A 500 -31.14 22.71 -24.02
N GLU A 501 -30.35 23.23 -24.94
CA GLU A 501 -28.90 23.17 -24.87
C GLU A 501 -28.41 24.57 -24.52
N LEU A 502 -27.84 24.71 -23.33
CA LEU A 502 -27.47 26.00 -22.74
C LEU A 502 -26.00 25.97 -22.36
N SER A 503 -25.30 27.11 -22.50
CA SER A 503 -24.01 27.28 -21.84
C SER A 503 -24.20 27.20 -20.32
N LYS A 504 -23.12 26.95 -19.59
CA LYS A 504 -23.13 26.87 -18.13
C LYS A 504 -23.79 28.09 -17.48
N GLU A 505 -23.33 29.29 -17.79
CA GLU A 505 -23.81 30.53 -17.19
C GLU A 505 -25.29 30.75 -17.51
N LYS A 506 -25.67 30.41 -18.75
CA LYS A 506 -27.05 30.52 -19.22
C LYS A 506 -27.96 29.46 -18.61
N ALA A 507 -27.49 28.24 -18.36
CA ALA A 507 -28.24 27.19 -17.68
C ALA A 507 -28.57 27.58 -16.23
N VAL A 508 -27.61 28.18 -15.52
CA VAL A 508 -27.80 28.74 -14.17
C VAL A 508 -28.83 29.86 -14.20
N GLN A 509 -28.65 30.82 -15.10
CA GLN A 509 -29.56 31.96 -15.25
C GLN A 509 -30.97 31.50 -15.59
N PHE A 510 -31.09 30.62 -16.60
CA PHE A 510 -32.34 30.09 -17.10
C PHE A 510 -33.13 29.39 -15.99
N PHE A 511 -32.51 28.48 -15.23
CA PHE A 511 -33.23 27.74 -14.19
C PHE A 511 -33.72 28.66 -13.07
N ARG A 512 -32.91 29.65 -12.70
CA ARG A 512 -33.30 30.64 -11.70
C ARG A 512 -34.49 31.48 -12.17
N ASP A 513 -34.45 31.97 -13.40
CA ASP A 513 -35.54 32.76 -13.97
C ASP A 513 -36.81 31.91 -14.15
N TYR A 514 -36.66 30.66 -14.58
CA TYR A 514 -37.74 29.68 -14.72
C TYR A 514 -38.40 29.39 -13.37
N TYR A 515 -37.61 29.03 -12.35
CA TYR A 515 -38.10 28.72 -11.00
C TYR A 515 -38.65 29.97 -10.30
N GLY A 516 -38.13 31.16 -10.59
CA GLY A 516 -38.61 32.42 -10.02
C GLY A 516 -40.04 32.80 -10.45
N MET A 517 -40.61 32.14 -11.45
CA MET A 517 -41.99 32.36 -11.87
C MET A 517 -42.97 31.63 -10.93
N PRO A 518 -43.99 32.31 -10.37
CA PRO A 518 -44.91 31.68 -9.40
C PRO A 518 -45.53 30.37 -9.89
N TYR A 519 -46.00 30.34 -11.14
CA TYR A 519 -46.61 29.15 -11.74
C TYR A 519 -45.62 27.97 -11.89
N ASN A 520 -44.37 28.26 -12.26
CA ASN A 520 -43.35 27.22 -12.43
C ASN A 520 -42.84 26.72 -11.08
N LYS A 521 -42.69 27.61 -10.09
CA LYS A 521 -42.33 27.24 -8.72
C LYS A 521 -43.32 26.25 -8.14
N GLU A 522 -44.61 26.59 -8.13
CA GLU A 522 -45.67 25.72 -7.60
C GLU A 522 -45.65 24.34 -8.29
N ARG A 523 -45.49 24.35 -9.62
CA ARG A 523 -45.40 23.12 -10.40
C ARG A 523 -44.15 22.29 -10.04
N LEU A 524 -42.98 22.91 -9.93
CA LEU A 524 -41.72 22.22 -9.60
C LEU A 524 -41.71 21.71 -8.17
N ASP A 525 -42.19 22.49 -7.21
CA ASP A 525 -42.30 22.10 -5.80
C ASP A 525 -43.18 20.85 -5.65
N HIS A 526 -44.31 20.80 -6.36
CA HIS A 526 -45.15 19.60 -6.41
C HIS A 526 -44.41 18.39 -7.00
N TYR A 527 -43.55 18.58 -8.01
CA TYR A 527 -42.69 17.48 -8.48
C TYR A 527 -41.61 17.10 -7.48
N PHE A 528 -41.02 18.06 -6.76
CA PHE A 528 -40.00 17.81 -5.75
C PHE A 528 -40.56 17.01 -4.57
N ASP A 529 -41.79 17.28 -4.13
CA ASP A 529 -42.45 16.54 -3.05
C ASP A 529 -42.58 15.05 -3.31
N PHE A 530 -42.63 14.65 -4.58
CA PHE A 530 -42.68 13.26 -4.98
C PHE A 530 -41.34 12.52 -4.77
N TYR A 531 -40.22 13.23 -4.84
CA TYR A 531 -38.87 12.68 -4.75
C TYR A 531 -38.26 12.90 -3.36
N VAL A 532 -38.35 14.13 -2.87
CA VAL A 532 -37.65 14.61 -1.68
C VAL A 532 -38.60 14.61 -0.49
N ASN A 533 -38.28 13.85 0.55
CA ASN A 533 -38.85 14.05 1.87
C ASN A 533 -38.26 15.29 2.52
N ARG A 534 -36.92 15.38 2.57
CA ARG A 534 -36.19 16.51 3.16
C ARG A 534 -34.81 16.74 2.53
N ILE A 535 -34.42 17.99 2.38
CA ILE A 535 -33.03 18.44 2.14
C ILE A 535 -32.65 19.40 3.27
N LEU A 536 -31.96 18.90 4.29
CA LEU A 536 -31.57 19.67 5.46
C LEU A 536 -30.22 20.34 5.24
N THR A 537 -30.14 21.63 5.56
CA THR A 537 -28.88 22.37 5.67
C THR A 537 -28.64 22.81 7.11
N LYS A 538 -27.50 23.47 7.37
CA LYS A 538 -27.27 24.12 8.66
C LYS A 538 -28.41 25.10 9.00
N PRO A 539 -28.81 25.21 10.28
CA PRO A 539 -29.73 26.24 10.74
C PRO A 539 -29.20 27.64 10.39
N GLU A 540 -30.08 28.62 10.16
CA GLU A 540 -29.68 30.00 9.78
C GLU A 540 -28.74 30.70 10.78
N ALA A 541 -28.66 30.22 12.02
CA ALA A 541 -27.75 30.74 13.05
C ALA A 541 -26.33 30.13 12.99
N GLU A 542 -26.12 29.10 12.17
CA GLU A 542 -24.84 28.41 12.00
C GLU A 542 -24.37 28.47 10.54
N ASP A 543 -23.19 29.04 10.32
CA ASP A 543 -22.60 29.09 8.99
C ASP A 543 -21.69 27.89 8.74
N TYR A 544 -21.65 27.45 7.49
CA TYR A 544 -20.57 26.60 6.99
C TYR A 544 -19.23 27.33 7.13
N MET A 545 -18.17 26.62 7.53
CA MET A 545 -16.81 27.19 7.49
C MET A 545 -16.44 27.60 6.06
N ARG A 546 -16.94 26.86 5.06
CA ARG A 546 -16.82 27.22 3.65
C ARG A 546 -17.94 26.60 2.82
N ILE A 547 -18.55 27.41 1.97
CA ILE A 547 -19.46 26.97 0.93
C ILE A 547 -18.92 27.40 -0.43
N GLN A 548 -18.81 26.46 -1.35
CA GLN A 548 -18.52 26.72 -2.76
C GLN A 548 -19.37 25.78 -3.64
N ILE A 549 -20.31 26.32 -4.40
CA ILE A 549 -21.19 25.53 -5.26
C ILE A 549 -21.34 26.27 -6.59
N ASP A 550 -20.91 25.64 -7.68
CA ASP A 550 -20.80 26.27 -9.00
C ASP A 550 -22.12 26.35 -9.79
N GLY A 551 -23.15 25.63 -9.35
CA GLY A 551 -24.51 25.63 -9.89
C GLY A 551 -25.56 26.04 -8.87
N ASN A 552 -26.81 26.17 -9.34
CA ASN A 552 -27.96 26.37 -8.45
C ASN A 552 -28.16 25.12 -7.56
N TRP A 553 -28.77 25.31 -6.40
CA TRP A 553 -29.08 24.20 -5.51
C TRP A 553 -30.36 24.45 -4.72
N ILE A 554 -31.14 23.39 -4.55
CA ILE A 554 -32.44 23.42 -3.90
C ILE A 554 -32.30 22.88 -2.48
N VAL A 555 -32.95 23.55 -1.52
CA VAL A 555 -32.99 23.14 -0.10
C VAL A 555 -34.41 23.22 0.42
N ASP A 556 -34.70 22.52 1.52
CA ASP A 556 -35.97 22.68 2.21
C ASP A 556 -36.10 24.09 2.77
N GLU A 557 -37.31 24.63 2.68
CA GLU A 557 -37.73 25.85 3.35
C GLU A 557 -39.01 25.54 4.14
N MET A 558 -38.96 25.75 5.45
CA MET A 558 -40.15 25.63 6.29
C MET A 558 -40.80 26.99 6.45
N LEU A 559 -41.98 27.16 5.85
CA LEU A 559 -42.74 28.41 5.97
C LEU A 559 -43.43 28.50 7.34
N ALA A 560 -43.76 29.73 7.73
CA ALA A 560 -44.54 29.98 8.94
C ALA A 560 -45.87 29.19 8.88
N GLY A 561 -46.05 28.23 9.80
CA GLY A 561 -47.20 27.33 9.80
C GLY A 561 -46.87 25.85 9.52
N GLY A 562 -45.61 25.53 9.21
CA GLY A 562 -45.16 24.14 9.00
C GLY A 562 -45.43 23.59 7.59
N GLU A 563 -45.77 24.47 6.65
CA GLU A 563 -45.89 24.13 5.23
C GLU A 563 -44.50 23.94 4.63
N LYS A 564 -44.33 22.81 3.92
CA LYS A 564 -43.08 22.48 3.25
C LYS A 564 -43.00 23.25 1.93
N SER A 565 -41.93 24.01 1.77
CA SER A 565 -41.56 24.73 0.55
C SER A 565 -40.12 24.36 0.21
N TYR A 566 -39.67 24.85 -0.94
CA TYR A 566 -38.29 24.76 -1.38
C TYR A 566 -37.75 26.15 -1.65
N ARG A 567 -36.48 26.36 -1.28
CA ARG A 567 -35.72 27.56 -1.61
C ARG A 567 -34.66 27.21 -2.65
N LEU A 568 -34.61 28.00 -3.72
CA LEU A 568 -33.54 27.93 -4.71
C LEU A 568 -32.42 28.89 -4.32
N ASN A 569 -31.25 28.34 -4.06
CA ASN A 569 -30.04 29.11 -3.82
C ASN A 569 -29.27 29.27 -5.13
N SER A 570 -28.74 30.47 -5.36
CA SER A 570 -27.83 30.75 -6.49
C SER A 570 -26.45 30.14 -6.25
N PRO A 571 -25.60 30.01 -7.31
CA PRO A 571 -24.22 29.57 -7.13
C PRO A 571 -23.49 30.43 -6.11
N GLN A 572 -22.67 29.80 -5.29
CA GLN A 572 -21.83 30.47 -4.30
C GLN A 572 -20.40 30.16 -4.68
N VAL A 573 -19.77 31.00 -5.48
CA VAL A 573 -18.37 30.83 -5.90
C VAL A 573 -17.55 31.97 -5.29
N PRO A 574 -16.78 31.70 -4.21
CA PRO A 574 -15.90 32.70 -3.63
C PRO A 574 -14.83 33.17 -4.62
N SER A 575 -14.28 34.38 -4.43
CA SER A 575 -13.30 34.98 -5.35
C SER A 575 -12.00 34.19 -5.50
N ASP A 576 -11.63 33.41 -4.48
CA ASP A 576 -10.45 32.55 -4.50
C ASP A 576 -10.69 31.21 -5.22
N ASN A 577 -11.94 30.89 -5.59
CA ASN A 577 -12.35 29.69 -6.37
C ASN A 577 -11.53 28.42 -6.10
N LYS A 578 -11.35 28.06 -4.82
CA LYS A 578 -10.45 26.96 -4.41
C LYS A 578 -10.75 25.62 -5.07
N MET A 579 -12.01 25.32 -5.36
CA MET A 579 -12.34 24.05 -6.02
C MET A 579 -11.71 23.98 -7.42
N SER A 580 -11.83 25.03 -8.23
CA SER A 580 -11.19 25.07 -9.55
C SER A 580 -9.66 25.00 -9.47
N GLU A 581 -9.05 25.59 -8.43
CA GLU A 581 -7.59 25.53 -8.23
C GLU A 581 -7.10 24.14 -7.78
N SER A 582 -7.91 23.44 -6.97
CA SER A 582 -7.52 22.17 -6.34
C SER A 582 -7.99 20.92 -7.09
N ALA A 583 -8.96 21.04 -8.02
CA ALA A 583 -9.57 19.90 -8.70
C ALA A 583 -8.56 18.99 -9.40
N SER A 584 -7.59 19.56 -10.13
CA SER A 584 -6.53 18.77 -10.79
C SER A 584 -5.62 18.06 -9.79
N GLN A 585 -5.36 18.67 -8.63
CA GLN A 585 -4.58 18.04 -7.56
C GLN A 585 -5.36 16.87 -6.94
N TYR A 586 -6.65 17.04 -6.68
CA TYR A 586 -7.50 15.95 -6.17
C TYR A 586 -7.61 14.81 -7.18
N ALA A 587 -7.75 15.12 -8.47
CA ALA A 587 -7.75 14.10 -9.53
C ALA A 587 -6.41 13.33 -9.58
N ALA A 588 -5.27 14.01 -9.45
CA ALA A 588 -3.96 13.36 -9.37
C ALA A 588 -3.81 12.51 -8.09
N MET A 589 -4.26 13.01 -6.94
CA MET A 589 -4.26 12.24 -5.69
C MET A 589 -5.11 10.98 -5.80
N PHE A 590 -6.32 11.11 -6.37
CA PHE A 590 -7.21 9.99 -6.60
C PHE A 590 -6.58 8.93 -7.50
N ALA A 591 -6.03 9.35 -8.66
CA ALA A 591 -5.31 8.46 -9.57
C ALA A 591 -4.12 7.76 -8.88
N GLY A 592 -3.40 8.46 -8.00
CA GLY A 592 -2.32 7.86 -7.22
C GLY A 592 -2.83 6.78 -6.26
N TYR A 593 -3.90 7.08 -5.52
CA TYR A 593 -4.50 6.13 -4.59
C TYR A 593 -5.02 4.88 -5.30
N THR A 594 -5.66 5.03 -6.46
CA THR A 594 -6.18 3.90 -7.26
C THR A 594 -5.09 3.16 -8.05
N THR A 595 -3.87 3.67 -8.10
CA THR A 595 -2.72 3.00 -8.75
C THR A 595 -1.84 2.26 -7.75
N LYS A 596 -1.49 2.92 -6.63
CA LYS A 596 -0.49 2.40 -5.67
C LYS A 596 -0.83 2.71 -4.21
N LEU A 597 -2.07 3.08 -3.89
CA LEU A 597 -2.49 3.47 -2.53
C LEU A 597 -1.68 4.65 -1.96
N LEU A 598 -1.12 5.50 -2.83
CA LEU A 598 -0.32 6.68 -2.48
C LEU A 598 -0.80 7.91 -3.25
N PRO A 599 -0.83 9.11 -2.65
CA PRO A 599 -1.36 10.30 -3.30
C PRO A 599 -0.48 10.89 -4.42
N ASP A 600 0.76 10.44 -4.60
CA ASP A 600 1.76 11.11 -5.44
C ASP A 600 1.88 10.46 -6.83
N TYR A 601 0.83 10.61 -7.66
CA TYR A 601 0.71 9.98 -8.97
C TYR A 601 1.79 10.39 -9.98
N ASP A 602 2.17 11.67 -10.00
CA ASP A 602 3.11 12.22 -10.99
C ASP A 602 4.53 11.67 -10.84
N ARG A 603 4.88 11.16 -9.66
CA ARG A 603 6.19 10.56 -9.36
C ARG A 603 6.27 9.07 -9.68
N MET A 604 5.14 8.44 -10.03
CA MET A 604 5.11 7.04 -10.44
C MET A 604 5.69 6.88 -11.84
N SER A 605 6.38 5.77 -12.08
CA SER A 605 6.84 5.36 -13.41
C SER A 605 5.67 4.99 -14.32
N GLU A 606 5.89 5.04 -15.64
CA GLU A 606 4.86 4.63 -16.62
C GLU A 606 4.49 3.15 -16.48
N GLU A 607 5.41 2.31 -16.02
CA GLU A 607 5.16 0.90 -15.73
C GLU A 607 4.19 0.74 -14.55
N GLU A 608 4.37 1.51 -13.46
CA GLU A 608 3.47 1.50 -12.30
C GLU A 608 2.07 2.01 -12.66
N LYS A 609 1.97 3.07 -13.47
CA LYS A 609 0.68 3.63 -13.94
C LYS A 609 -0.12 2.67 -14.81
N SER A 610 0.55 1.70 -15.44
CA SER A 610 -0.10 0.69 -16.30
C SER A 610 -0.61 -0.53 -15.54
N LYS A 611 -0.28 -0.64 -14.24
CA LYS A 611 -0.58 -1.79 -13.39
C LYS A 611 -1.76 -1.50 -12.46
N SER A 612 -2.46 -2.56 -12.10
CA SER A 612 -3.46 -2.51 -11.03
C SER A 612 -2.81 -2.34 -9.65
N VAL A 613 -3.58 -1.95 -8.62
CA VAL A 613 -3.08 -1.88 -7.23
C VAL A 613 -2.47 -3.22 -6.81
N PHE A 614 -3.13 -4.34 -7.14
CA PHE A 614 -2.60 -5.66 -6.81
C PHE A 614 -1.22 -5.90 -7.43
N GLU A 615 -1.02 -5.56 -8.70
CA GLU A 615 0.25 -5.76 -9.41
C GLU A 615 1.35 -4.77 -8.97
N ASN A 616 0.97 -3.62 -8.45
CA ASN A 616 1.89 -2.66 -7.82
C ASN A 616 2.25 -3.04 -6.38
N LEU A 617 1.49 -3.92 -5.73
CA LEU A 617 1.76 -4.41 -4.37
C LEU A 617 2.40 -5.80 -4.36
N ILE A 618 1.98 -6.71 -5.24
CA ILE A 618 2.30 -8.14 -5.21
C ILE A 618 2.96 -8.57 -6.53
N LEU A 619 4.09 -9.28 -6.41
CA LEU A 619 4.77 -9.96 -7.50
C LEU A 619 3.96 -11.17 -7.96
N ARG A 620 2.90 -10.92 -8.74
CA ARG A 620 1.92 -11.91 -9.17
C ARG A 620 2.54 -13.18 -9.75
N ASP A 621 3.47 -13.06 -10.69
CA ASP A 621 4.06 -14.23 -11.35
C ASP A 621 4.91 -15.07 -10.38
N LYS A 622 5.59 -14.42 -9.43
CA LYS A 622 6.33 -15.10 -8.37
C LYS A 622 5.38 -15.89 -7.46
N LEU A 623 4.25 -15.28 -7.10
CA LEU A 623 3.20 -15.91 -6.28
C LEU A 623 2.61 -17.15 -6.97
N VAL A 624 2.23 -17.05 -8.25
CA VAL A 624 1.66 -18.17 -9.03
C VAL A 624 2.69 -19.29 -9.21
N ASN A 625 3.94 -18.96 -9.55
CA ASN A 625 4.99 -19.96 -9.73
C ASN A 625 5.30 -20.71 -8.42
N TYR A 626 5.27 -20.01 -7.29
CA TYR A 626 5.55 -20.60 -5.98
C TYR A 626 4.42 -21.48 -5.46
N THR A 627 3.18 -21.00 -5.54
CA THR A 627 2.00 -21.75 -5.08
C THR A 627 1.67 -22.90 -6.02
N GLY A 628 2.09 -22.81 -7.29
CA GLY A 628 1.63 -23.65 -8.39
C GLY A 628 0.28 -23.17 -8.90
N ILE A 629 0.01 -23.39 -10.18
CA ILE A 629 -1.26 -22.98 -10.81
C ILE A 629 -2.44 -23.59 -10.06
N GLY A 630 -3.34 -22.73 -9.58
CA GLY A 630 -4.48 -23.11 -8.74
C GLY A 630 -4.08 -23.68 -7.39
N GLY A 631 -2.87 -23.42 -6.88
CA GLY A 631 -2.32 -23.95 -5.64
C GLY A 631 -2.44 -23.01 -4.44
N ASN A 632 -1.92 -23.44 -3.30
CA ASN A 632 -1.86 -22.66 -2.07
C ASN A 632 -0.71 -23.10 -1.16
N ARG A 633 -0.25 -22.16 -0.33
CA ARG A 633 0.86 -22.33 0.62
C ARG A 633 0.52 -21.61 1.92
N ARG A 634 0.92 -22.20 3.04
CA ARG A 634 0.73 -21.68 4.38
C ARG A 634 2.11 -21.56 5.04
N PHE A 635 2.34 -20.44 5.71
CA PHE A 635 3.56 -20.13 6.44
C PHE A 635 3.25 -20.13 7.93
N ASP A 636 3.87 -21.04 8.66
CA ASP A 636 3.73 -21.22 10.10
C ASP A 636 5.08 -21.01 10.79
N HIS A 637 5.09 -20.73 12.08
CA HIS A 637 6.30 -20.63 12.89
C HIS A 637 6.24 -21.59 14.07
N ALA A 638 7.38 -22.18 14.47
CA ALA A 638 7.38 -23.23 15.50
C ALA A 638 6.91 -22.74 16.88
N ASP A 639 7.20 -21.49 17.21
CA ASP A 639 6.94 -20.89 18.53
C ASP A 639 5.69 -19.99 18.57
N SER A 640 4.88 -19.98 17.51
CA SER A 640 3.70 -19.11 17.37
C SER A 640 2.57 -19.84 16.64
N ASP A 641 1.32 -19.59 17.04
CA ASP A 641 0.13 -20.11 16.35
C ASP A 641 -0.26 -19.29 15.11
N LEU A 642 0.31 -18.09 14.97
CA LEU A 642 0.07 -17.19 13.86
C LEU A 642 0.49 -17.82 12.52
N ASN A 643 -0.21 -17.44 11.45
CA ASN A 643 0.13 -17.91 10.12
C ASN A 643 -0.20 -16.89 9.01
N ALA A 644 0.42 -17.09 7.85
CA ALA A 644 0.11 -16.40 6.60
C ALA A 644 -0.26 -17.40 5.50
N VAL A 645 -1.17 -17.01 4.61
CA VAL A 645 -1.64 -17.84 3.50
C VAL A 645 -1.45 -17.11 2.18
N LEU A 646 -0.77 -17.76 1.24
CA LEU A 646 -0.56 -17.32 -0.13
C LEU A 646 -1.24 -18.31 -1.09
N SER A 647 -2.01 -17.81 -2.07
CA SER A 647 -2.84 -18.68 -2.92
C SER A 647 -3.02 -18.20 -4.36
N ASP A 648 -3.18 -19.15 -5.30
CA ASP A 648 -3.68 -18.92 -6.67
C ASP A 648 -5.09 -19.50 -6.88
N ARG A 649 -5.86 -19.68 -5.80
CA ARG A 649 -7.25 -20.18 -5.82
C ARG A 649 -8.13 -19.37 -4.86
N ASP A 650 -9.43 -19.57 -4.93
CA ASP A 650 -10.38 -18.95 -4.01
C ASP A 650 -10.06 -19.36 -2.56
N VAL A 651 -10.11 -18.39 -1.65
CA VAL A 651 -9.85 -18.59 -0.22
C VAL A 651 -11.14 -18.32 0.56
N THR A 652 -11.43 -19.17 1.54
CA THR A 652 -12.51 -18.94 2.50
C THR A 652 -11.90 -18.82 3.89
N TYR A 653 -12.22 -17.74 4.60
CA TYR A 653 -11.74 -17.44 5.94
C TYR A 653 -12.89 -17.41 6.95
N PRO A 654 -12.78 -18.08 8.11
CA PRO A 654 -11.88 -19.20 8.37
C PRO A 654 -12.29 -20.39 7.51
N GLY A 655 -11.34 -21.26 7.15
CA GLY A 655 -11.62 -22.45 6.35
C GLY A 655 -10.45 -22.93 5.51
N GLY A 656 -10.46 -24.23 5.22
CA GLY A 656 -9.41 -24.88 4.42
C GLY A 656 -8.04 -24.78 5.09
N LEU A 657 -7.19 -23.88 4.57
CA LEU A 657 -5.85 -23.60 5.11
C LEU A 657 -5.80 -22.43 6.10
N THR A 658 -6.87 -21.64 6.18
CA THR A 658 -6.94 -20.48 7.08
C THR A 658 -7.66 -20.84 8.37
N ASP A 659 -7.28 -20.17 9.45
CA ASP A 659 -7.86 -20.32 10.79
C ASP A 659 -7.83 -18.98 11.54
N ASN A 660 -8.31 -18.95 12.78
CA ASN A 660 -8.42 -17.71 13.55
C ASN A 660 -7.06 -17.06 13.89
N HIS A 661 -5.93 -17.75 13.64
CA HIS A 661 -4.57 -17.24 13.81
C HIS A 661 -3.96 -16.77 12.48
N THR A 662 -4.67 -16.91 11.35
CA THR A 662 -4.22 -16.30 10.09
C THR A 662 -4.25 -14.77 10.20
N ARG A 663 -3.14 -14.12 9.85
CA ARG A 663 -2.96 -12.65 9.91
C ARG A 663 -2.69 -12.01 8.55
N LEU A 664 -2.34 -12.84 7.56
CA LEU A 664 -2.13 -12.41 6.18
C LEU A 664 -2.78 -13.40 5.23
N ILE A 665 -3.60 -12.89 4.32
CA ILE A 665 -4.15 -13.65 3.19
C ILE A 665 -3.80 -12.89 1.91
N VAL A 666 -3.07 -13.51 1.00
CA VAL A 666 -2.82 -12.96 -0.34
C VAL A 666 -3.26 -13.98 -1.39
N THR A 667 -4.15 -13.59 -2.28
CA THR A 667 -4.60 -14.47 -3.38
C THR A 667 -4.74 -13.75 -4.71
N THR A 668 -4.50 -14.47 -5.81
CA THR A 668 -4.80 -14.02 -7.18
C THR A 668 -6.28 -14.19 -7.56
N LYS A 669 -7.10 -14.76 -6.67
CA LYS A 669 -8.52 -15.04 -6.88
C LYS A 669 -9.38 -14.36 -5.81
N ASP A 670 -10.55 -14.92 -5.52
CA ASP A 670 -11.53 -14.34 -4.61
C ASP A 670 -11.29 -14.78 -3.16
N VAL A 671 -11.74 -13.95 -2.21
CA VAL A 671 -11.74 -14.26 -0.77
C VAL A 671 -13.16 -14.14 -0.22
N VAL A 672 -13.60 -15.15 0.54
CA VAL A 672 -14.85 -15.12 1.29
C VAL A 672 -14.55 -15.05 2.79
N VAL A 673 -15.07 -14.03 3.48
CA VAL A 673 -14.85 -13.79 4.92
C VAL A 673 -16.13 -14.10 5.69
N ASN A 674 -16.09 -15.16 6.50
CA ASN A 674 -17.17 -15.72 7.32
C ASN A 674 -16.90 -15.63 8.84
N GLY A 675 -15.75 -15.08 9.26
CA GLY A 675 -15.42 -14.92 10.68
C GLY A 675 -14.64 -13.65 10.94
N ASP A 676 -14.53 -13.28 12.21
CA ASP A 676 -13.75 -12.12 12.66
C ASP A 676 -12.29 -12.27 12.24
N PHE A 677 -11.71 -11.23 11.64
CA PHE A 677 -10.35 -11.24 11.10
C PHE A 677 -9.51 -10.10 11.68
N GLU A 678 -8.28 -10.41 12.05
CA GLU A 678 -7.29 -9.43 12.47
C GLU A 678 -6.06 -9.53 11.56
N GLY A 679 -5.67 -8.46 10.87
CA GLY A 679 -4.53 -8.47 9.95
C GLY A 679 -4.87 -7.87 8.59
N LEU A 680 -4.29 -8.42 7.51
CA LEU A 680 -4.44 -7.92 6.14
C LEU A 680 -4.91 -9.00 5.15
N ILE A 681 -5.95 -8.70 4.38
CA ILE A 681 -6.40 -9.49 3.23
C ILE A 681 -6.15 -8.71 1.93
N ILE A 682 -5.41 -9.33 1.00
CA ILE A 682 -5.16 -8.82 -0.35
C ILE A 682 -5.68 -9.83 -1.37
N ALA A 683 -6.60 -9.41 -2.23
CA ALA A 683 -7.15 -10.23 -3.29
C ALA A 683 -7.04 -9.51 -4.64
N GLN A 684 -6.50 -10.19 -5.66
CA GLN A 684 -6.62 -9.71 -7.04
C GLN A 684 -8.09 -9.77 -7.51
N GLY A 685 -8.86 -10.70 -6.96
CA GLY A 685 -10.29 -10.83 -7.23
C GLY A 685 -11.16 -10.04 -6.25
N THR A 686 -12.32 -10.61 -5.97
CA THR A 686 -13.36 -10.06 -5.11
C THR A 686 -13.13 -10.46 -3.66
N ILE A 687 -13.28 -9.51 -2.72
CA ILE A 687 -13.46 -9.84 -1.30
C ILE A 687 -14.96 -9.80 -0.99
N THR A 688 -15.53 -10.94 -0.63
CA THR A 688 -16.92 -11.07 -0.18
C THR A 688 -16.97 -11.26 1.32
N VAL A 689 -17.52 -10.29 2.04
CA VAL A 689 -17.88 -10.49 3.46
C VAL A 689 -19.23 -11.18 3.49
N ALA A 690 -19.23 -12.42 3.96
CA ALA A 690 -20.35 -13.34 3.83
C ALA A 690 -21.14 -13.56 5.12
N ASP A 691 -20.58 -13.23 6.28
CA ASP A 691 -21.23 -13.28 7.59
C ASP A 691 -21.05 -11.95 8.35
N SER A 692 -21.74 -11.81 9.48
CA SER A 692 -21.60 -10.65 10.36
C SER A 692 -20.30 -10.73 11.16
N VAL A 693 -19.32 -9.92 10.78
CA VAL A 693 -17.93 -10.05 11.27
C VAL A 693 -17.32 -8.69 11.63
N THR A 694 -16.27 -8.74 12.44
CA THR A 694 -15.35 -7.63 12.70
C THR A 694 -14.01 -7.89 12.02
N ILE A 695 -13.57 -6.94 11.20
CA ILE A 695 -12.30 -6.98 10.48
C ILE A 695 -11.48 -5.77 10.93
N LYS A 696 -10.24 -5.96 11.38
CA LYS A 696 -9.37 -4.85 11.81
C LYS A 696 -7.90 -5.12 11.46
N PRO A 697 -7.06 -4.08 11.32
CA PRO A 697 -5.66 -4.29 11.09
C PRO A 697 -5.00 -4.73 12.40
N ASN A 698 -3.91 -5.48 12.28
CA ASN A 698 -3.06 -5.81 13.42
C ASN A 698 -1.61 -5.70 12.94
N ARG A 699 -1.01 -4.52 13.15
CA ARG A 699 0.32 -4.18 12.66
C ARG A 699 1.38 -5.16 13.18
N ASP A 700 1.37 -5.43 14.48
CA ASP A 700 2.41 -6.22 15.13
C ASP A 700 2.38 -7.69 14.70
N ASP A 701 1.19 -8.28 14.62
CA ASP A 701 1.04 -9.68 14.18
C ASP A 701 1.30 -9.82 12.67
N LEU A 702 0.83 -8.85 11.86
CA LEU A 702 1.08 -8.82 10.41
C LEU A 702 2.59 -8.74 10.13
N ALA A 703 3.29 -7.86 10.84
CA ALA A 703 4.74 -7.70 10.79
C ALA A 703 5.46 -9.04 11.05
N ARG A 704 5.05 -9.78 12.08
CA ARG A 704 5.62 -11.09 12.41
C ARG A 704 5.40 -12.11 11.29
N VAL A 705 4.16 -12.30 10.82
CA VAL A 705 3.86 -13.34 9.83
C VAL A 705 4.51 -13.06 8.47
N LEU A 706 4.78 -11.79 8.14
CA LEU A 706 5.51 -11.41 6.93
C LEU A 706 6.96 -11.94 6.90
N GLN A 707 7.56 -12.19 8.07
CA GLN A 707 8.92 -12.71 8.22
C GLN A 707 9.00 -14.23 8.33
N TYR A 708 7.88 -14.93 8.44
CA TYR A 708 7.88 -16.38 8.62
C TYR A 708 8.48 -17.07 7.40
N MET A 709 9.31 -18.06 7.67
CA MET A 709 9.99 -18.85 6.64
C MET A 709 9.11 -20.03 6.24
N ASP A 710 9.17 -20.42 4.97
CA ASP A 710 8.52 -21.64 4.53
C ASP A 710 9.20 -22.87 5.17
N ALA A 711 8.38 -23.84 5.60
CA ALA A 711 8.88 -25.05 6.24
C ALA A 711 9.69 -25.95 5.29
N SER A 712 9.45 -25.86 3.99
CA SER A 712 10.16 -26.61 2.95
C SER A 712 11.38 -25.87 2.38
N ASP A 713 11.39 -24.54 2.45
CA ASP A 713 12.49 -23.68 2.00
C ASP A 713 12.62 -22.44 2.90
N ASN A 714 13.64 -22.46 3.77
CA ASN A 714 13.86 -21.42 4.77
C ASN A 714 14.32 -20.07 4.17
N THR A 715 14.50 -19.97 2.86
CA THR A 715 14.83 -18.72 2.16
C THR A 715 13.57 -17.94 1.75
N ILE A 716 12.41 -18.59 1.72
CA ILE A 716 11.17 -18.01 1.20
C ILE A 716 10.33 -17.47 2.36
N LYS A 717 9.96 -16.19 2.25
CA LYS A 717 9.12 -15.47 3.21
C LYS A 717 7.94 -14.78 2.50
N PRO A 718 6.77 -14.60 3.15
CA PRO A 718 5.63 -13.89 2.56
C PRO A 718 5.99 -12.48 2.08
N ILE A 719 6.86 -11.76 2.80
CA ILE A 719 7.29 -10.43 2.39
C ILE A 719 8.02 -10.41 1.04
N GLY A 720 8.68 -11.51 0.67
CA GLY A 720 9.37 -11.63 -0.62
C GLY A 720 8.43 -11.67 -1.83
N PHE A 721 7.12 -11.74 -1.63
CA PHE A 721 6.11 -11.66 -2.68
C PHE A 721 5.56 -10.25 -2.88
N PHE A 722 5.91 -9.30 -2.02
CA PHE A 722 5.57 -7.90 -2.21
C PHE A 722 6.58 -7.24 -3.15
N VAL A 723 6.10 -6.34 -4.00
CA VAL A 723 6.96 -5.46 -4.80
C VAL A 723 7.80 -4.63 -3.84
N ASP A 724 9.12 -4.66 -3.97
CA ASP A 724 10.05 -4.03 -3.03
C ASP A 724 9.85 -4.44 -1.55
N GLY A 725 9.45 -5.71 -1.33
CA GLY A 725 9.18 -6.28 0.00
C GLY A 725 10.23 -5.99 1.08
N SER A 726 11.52 -5.96 0.73
CA SER A 726 12.62 -5.61 1.64
C SER A 726 12.47 -4.22 2.28
N ASN A 727 11.82 -3.28 1.59
CA ASN A 727 11.60 -1.92 2.06
C ASN A 727 10.40 -1.81 3.02
N TYR A 728 9.45 -2.74 2.96
CA TYR A 728 8.36 -2.84 3.95
C TYR A 728 8.82 -3.40 5.28
N VAL A 729 9.85 -4.25 5.29
CA VAL A 729 10.49 -4.76 6.52
C VAL A 729 11.00 -3.61 7.38
N LEU A 730 11.46 -2.52 6.74
CA LEU A 730 11.87 -1.29 7.40
C LEU A 730 10.65 -0.62 8.06
N ASN A 731 9.56 -0.37 7.33
CA ASN A 731 8.36 0.28 7.91
C ASN A 731 7.54 -0.58 8.90
N GLY A 732 7.73 -1.91 8.87
CA GLY A 732 6.81 -2.87 9.47
C GLY A 732 7.30 -3.67 10.66
N THR A 733 8.59 -3.99 10.77
CA THR A 733 9.05 -5.04 11.69
C THR A 733 10.23 -4.62 12.54
N SER A 734 10.04 -4.83 13.85
CA SER A 734 11.10 -5.29 14.72
C SER A 734 11.69 -6.63 14.25
N VAL A 735 12.96 -6.60 13.84
CA VAL A 735 13.98 -7.68 13.77
C VAL A 735 13.72 -9.02 13.05
N SER A 736 14.56 -9.33 12.03
CA SER A 736 15.53 -10.48 11.89
C SER A 736 15.77 -10.82 10.39
N ILE A 737 16.91 -10.56 9.74
CA ILE A 737 18.33 -11.00 9.82
C ILE A 737 18.61 -12.48 9.44
N ASN A 738 19.51 -12.59 8.43
CA ASN A 738 20.19 -13.74 7.80
C ASN A 738 19.38 -14.55 6.76
N SER A 739 19.87 -14.88 5.56
CA SER A 739 21.22 -14.78 4.95
C SER A 739 21.16 -14.83 3.41
N THR A 740 22.14 -14.16 2.78
CA THR A 740 22.72 -14.40 1.42
C THR A 740 21.80 -14.43 0.21
N GLU A 741 21.57 -13.27 -0.43
CA GLU A 741 21.96 -13.01 -1.82
C GLU A 741 21.71 -11.54 -2.19
N TYR A 742 22.69 -10.95 -2.87
CA TYR A 742 22.77 -9.55 -3.25
C TYR A 742 21.52 -9.03 -3.96
N LEU A 743 20.88 -8.00 -3.41
CA LEU A 743 20.22 -6.90 -4.15
C LEU A 743 20.04 -5.69 -3.22
N GLY A 744 20.93 -4.71 -3.40
CA GLY A 744 20.97 -3.33 -2.89
C GLY A 744 20.08 -2.94 -1.71
N GLY A 745 20.63 -3.00 -0.50
CA GLY A 745 20.08 -2.31 0.69
C GLY A 745 20.06 -3.10 1.99
N SER A 746 20.45 -4.38 1.98
CA SER A 746 20.60 -5.16 3.21
C SER A 746 21.87 -4.74 3.95
N VAL A 747 21.70 -4.22 5.17
CA VAL A 747 22.81 -4.06 6.10
C VAL A 747 23.26 -5.46 6.52
N GLU A 748 24.48 -5.86 6.18
CA GLU A 748 25.06 -7.11 6.65
C GLU A 748 25.59 -6.94 8.08
N MET A 749 25.03 -7.65 9.06
CA MET A 749 25.50 -7.50 10.45
C MET A 749 26.91 -8.03 10.67
N SER A 750 27.36 -8.94 9.80
CA SER A 750 28.76 -9.38 9.72
C SER A 750 29.72 -8.26 9.32
N GLU A 751 29.25 -7.22 8.62
CA GLU A 751 30.03 -6.03 8.31
C GLU A 751 29.92 -4.96 9.40
N LEU A 752 28.87 -5.00 10.24
CA LEU A 752 28.67 -4.05 11.34
C LEU A 752 29.49 -4.36 12.58
N VAL A 753 29.72 -5.64 12.91
CA VAL A 753 30.52 -6.01 14.10
C VAL A 753 31.83 -6.63 13.64
N ARG A 754 32.94 -5.97 13.95
CA ARG A 754 34.28 -6.36 13.47
C ARG A 754 35.29 -6.45 14.61
N TYR A 755 36.22 -7.40 14.49
CA TYR A 755 37.38 -7.49 15.37
C TYR A 755 38.38 -6.35 15.09
N GLN A 756 38.97 -5.80 16.15
CA GLN A 756 40.12 -4.88 16.08
C GLN A 756 41.20 -5.33 17.07
N ASN A 757 42.47 -5.00 16.78
CA ASN A 757 43.63 -5.25 17.65
C ASN A 757 43.79 -6.70 18.14
N TRP A 758 43.68 -7.65 17.22
CA TRP A 758 43.78 -9.08 17.52
C TRP A 758 45.20 -9.50 17.95
N GLU A 759 45.35 -9.98 19.19
CA GLU A 759 46.60 -10.53 19.74
C GLU A 759 46.43 -12.01 20.15
N LYS A 760 47.38 -12.87 19.75
CA LYS A 760 47.46 -14.29 20.18
C LYS A 760 48.70 -14.51 21.04
N LYS A 761 48.56 -15.11 22.22
CA LYS A 761 49.65 -15.43 23.14
C LYS A 761 49.64 -16.89 23.57
#